data_AF-A0A816ZQ72-F1
#
_entry.id   AF-A0A816ZQ72-F1
#
_cell.length_a   1.000
_cell.length_b   1.000
_cell.length_c   1.000
_cell.angle_alpha   90.00
_cell.angle_beta   90.00
_cell.angle_gamma   90.00
#
_symmetry.space_group_name_H-M   'P 1'
#
loop_
_entity.id
_entity.type
_entity.pdbx_description
1 polymer ?
#
loop_
_entity_poly.entity_id
_entity_poly.type
_entity_poly.pdbx_seq_one_letter_code
_entity_poly.pdbx_strand_id
1 'polypeptide(L)'
;MLGIVEKDVDKAVESVQEYYNNIDSNIDNVIEQIEMMISNSTDDQIMKANIRDTIKPFAKQYSDKHKDLHGSISKIGKTIDKCFHADFGNVPIFELFDKPEKLKLIYMIICEDLYRQGRMSIAQQLIEETNLKDNELFNVEKKFLEEINMILENLREKNLVPALEWCQKKRNELDKAGSLLEFHLHKMRFVQLLQMGNFDEAKVYLSNLRQYSILNGRCEQAVNELMGAFIFAQRDLSKSPYKYLLEPHLWLQLSELFMQQAFQQVGLSQDSPLYVVMKIGFQALPALMSIVNAMQNTQVCHILSKDELPIEVDVGQEHRYHSVFACPILRQQTTDQNPPMKLVCGHVISKDALNKLSIQNKLKCPYCPLEQIPRDVLHRLLEGFQSNDTKKNLGDGQISTNQSALTPETKTSPVIGIGLDSCVLPLRHGGLVLVQSTDFFYPLIDDPYVMGKIACANVLSDIYAMGAIEIDNMLMLLSTSNKMSEKERDTIMPLILEGFKDCAEEAGTSVQGGQTVINPWLIVGGVATSICIPSEIIIPEHAVVGDVLVLTKPLGTQVAVNAHQWIENPDRWNRIKSVVTEDEVRKGYKRAMSSMARLNKTGGKLMHKYNAHACTDVTGFGLLGHAENLVKYQKNEVSFVIHNLPIIAKMATITKACNDMFSLLQGKSAETSGGLLVVLPHEQAAAFCKDIEAQEGYRAWIIGVVEKGDRTAKIVDKPRIIEVPEKDTEGELW
;
A
#
# COMPACT_ATOMS: atom_id res chain seq x y z
N MET A 1 -20.04 9.35 21.62
CA MET A 1 -20.56 9.52 23.00
C MET A 1 -21.04 10.95 23.24
N LEU A 2 -20.22 11.98 22.96
CA LEU A 2 -20.63 13.40 23.04
C LEU A 2 -21.91 13.72 22.25
N GLY A 3 -22.03 13.29 20.98
CA GLY A 3 -23.22 13.56 20.18
C GLY A 3 -24.54 12.93 20.67
N ILE A 4 -24.50 11.93 21.56
CA ILE A 4 -25.72 11.36 22.18
C ILE A 4 -26.20 12.28 23.31
N VAL A 5 -25.25 12.80 24.09
CA VAL A 5 -25.52 13.75 25.17
C VAL A 5 -25.97 15.09 24.60
N GLU A 6 -25.31 15.60 23.56
CA GLU A 6 -25.72 16.83 22.86
C GLU A 6 -27.16 16.74 22.36
N LYS A 7 -27.54 15.64 21.70
CA LYS A 7 -28.91 15.44 21.20
C LYS A 7 -29.97 15.40 22.31
N ASP A 8 -29.65 14.82 23.46
CA ASP A 8 -30.57 14.77 24.60
C ASP A 8 -30.64 16.14 25.32
N VAL A 9 -29.54 16.91 25.32
CA VAL A 9 -29.49 18.30 25.81
C VAL A 9 -30.30 19.22 24.90
N ASP A 10 -30.10 19.17 23.58
CA ASP A 10 -30.82 20.01 22.62
C ASP A 10 -32.34 19.81 22.73
N LYS A 11 -32.80 18.55 22.84
CA LYS A 11 -34.21 18.22 23.05
C LYS A 11 -34.77 18.79 24.35
N ALA A 12 -33.99 18.76 25.43
CA ALA A 12 -34.41 19.31 26.70
C ALA A 12 -34.46 20.84 26.63
N VAL A 13 -33.49 21.48 25.97
CA VAL A 13 -33.49 22.92 25.73
C VAL A 13 -34.71 23.33 24.90
N GLU A 14 -35.03 22.63 23.81
CA GLU A 14 -36.24 22.85 23.02
C GLU A 14 -37.51 22.73 23.86
N SER A 15 -37.61 21.69 24.69
CA SER A 15 -38.77 21.45 25.57
C SER A 15 -38.92 22.56 26.64
N VAL A 16 -37.80 23.07 27.17
CA VAL A 16 -37.78 24.19 28.11
C VAL A 16 -38.19 25.49 27.41
N GLN A 17 -37.68 25.75 26.22
CA GLN A 17 -38.01 26.94 25.44
C GLN A 17 -39.48 26.97 25.02
N GLU A 18 -40.02 25.83 24.59
CA GLU A 18 -41.45 25.69 24.26
C GLU A 18 -42.33 25.88 25.51
N TYR A 19 -41.88 25.42 26.68
CA TYR A 19 -42.58 25.67 27.94
C TYR A 19 -42.59 27.17 28.28
N TYR A 20 -41.44 27.85 28.27
CA TYR A 20 -41.35 29.29 28.58
C TYR A 20 -42.14 30.17 27.62
N ASN A 21 -42.06 29.92 26.31
CA ASN A 21 -42.77 30.71 25.30
C ASN A 21 -44.30 30.61 25.43
N ASN A 22 -44.79 29.49 25.98
CA ASN A 22 -46.21 29.24 26.15
C ASN A 22 -46.73 29.57 27.57
N ILE A 23 -45.86 29.89 28.54
CA ILE A 23 -46.32 30.24 29.90
C ILE A 23 -47.03 31.59 29.89
N ASP A 24 -46.39 32.62 29.35
CA ASP A 24 -46.84 34.01 29.49
C ASP A 24 -48.18 34.23 28.77
N SER A 25 -48.29 33.78 27.52
CA SER A 25 -49.51 33.90 26.71
C SER A 25 -50.73 33.18 27.31
N ASN A 26 -50.51 32.06 27.99
CA ASN A 26 -51.57 31.28 28.61
C ASN A 26 -51.98 31.85 29.97
N ILE A 27 -51.04 32.44 30.74
CA ILE A 27 -51.36 33.15 31.97
C ILE A 27 -52.17 34.40 31.66
N ASP A 28 -51.79 35.17 30.64
CA ASP A 28 -52.52 36.36 30.22
C ASP A 28 -53.96 36.03 29.80
N ASN A 29 -54.15 34.95 29.02
CA ASN A 29 -55.49 34.47 28.65
C ASN A 29 -56.36 34.07 29.87
N VAL A 30 -55.76 33.48 30.91
CA VAL A 30 -56.48 33.10 32.14
C VAL A 30 -56.82 34.35 32.96
N ILE A 31 -55.92 35.33 33.01
CA ILE A 31 -56.17 36.62 33.67
C ILE A 31 -57.34 37.33 32.98
N GLU A 32 -57.34 37.43 31.64
CA GLU A 32 -58.44 38.03 30.88
C GLU A 32 -59.77 37.30 31.13
N GLN A 33 -59.78 35.96 31.16
CA GLN A 33 -60.98 35.18 31.49
C GLN A 33 -61.49 35.47 32.90
N ILE A 34 -60.59 35.60 33.87
CA ILE A 34 -60.95 35.94 35.25
C ILE A 34 -61.49 37.37 35.33
N GLU A 35 -60.87 38.33 34.65
CA GLU A 35 -61.34 39.74 34.59
C GLU A 35 -62.73 39.86 33.93
N MET A 36 -62.98 39.10 32.86
CA MET A 36 -64.31 39.00 32.23
C MET A 36 -65.35 38.36 33.15
N MET A 37 -64.96 37.39 33.99
CA MET A 37 -65.88 36.78 34.97
C MET A 37 -66.17 37.71 36.15
N ILE A 38 -65.18 38.49 36.59
CA ILE A 38 -65.34 39.53 37.63
C ILE A 38 -66.32 40.61 37.19
N SER A 39 -66.26 41.02 35.92
CA SER A 39 -67.10 42.10 35.37
C SER A 39 -68.55 41.70 35.09
N ASN A 40 -68.85 40.40 34.95
CA ASN A 40 -70.18 39.89 34.55
C ASN A 40 -71.01 39.24 35.69
N SER A 41 -70.49 39.18 36.92
CA SER A 41 -71.12 38.40 38.01
C SER A 41 -71.72 39.30 39.11
N THR A 42 -72.98 39.03 39.50
CA THR A 42 -73.68 39.75 40.59
C THR A 42 -73.73 38.98 41.92
N ASP A 43 -73.22 37.74 41.96
CA ASP A 43 -73.22 36.87 43.15
C ASP A 43 -71.79 36.37 43.48
N ASP A 44 -71.29 36.78 44.64
CA ASP A 44 -69.91 36.57 45.10
C ASP A 44 -69.57 35.08 45.36
N GLN A 45 -70.57 34.24 45.67
CA GLN A 45 -70.34 32.80 45.87
C GLN A 45 -70.16 32.04 44.55
N ILE A 46 -70.99 32.36 43.54
CA ILE A 46 -70.93 31.73 42.22
C ILE A 46 -69.64 32.15 41.50
N MET A 47 -69.26 33.41 41.65
CA MET A 47 -68.02 33.95 41.10
C MET A 47 -66.77 33.26 41.66
N LYS A 48 -66.68 33.07 42.98
CA LYS A 48 -65.56 32.35 43.62
C LYS A 48 -65.49 30.88 43.22
N ALA A 49 -66.63 30.23 42.97
CA ALA A 49 -66.68 28.85 42.47
C ALA A 49 -66.17 28.76 41.03
N ASN A 50 -66.64 29.63 40.12
CA ASN A 50 -66.22 29.65 38.72
C ASN A 50 -64.73 29.99 38.53
N ILE A 51 -64.20 30.96 39.30
CA ILE A 51 -62.78 31.29 39.30
C ILE A 51 -61.96 30.08 39.78
N ARG A 52 -62.40 29.41 40.84
CA ARG A 52 -61.74 28.18 41.34
C ARG A 52 -61.74 27.09 40.27
N ASP A 53 -62.86 26.86 39.60
CA ASP A 53 -63.01 25.82 38.59
C ASP A 53 -62.22 26.13 37.30
N THR A 54 -61.84 27.39 37.07
CA THR A 54 -60.98 27.82 35.96
C THR A 54 -59.49 27.70 36.32
N ILE A 55 -59.10 28.08 37.55
CA ILE A 55 -57.70 28.05 38.01
C ILE A 55 -57.22 26.62 38.28
N LYS A 56 -58.07 25.74 38.84
CA LYS A 56 -57.67 24.41 39.29
C LYS A 56 -57.18 23.49 38.14
N PRO A 57 -57.85 23.43 36.97
CA PRO A 57 -57.37 22.67 35.82
C PRO A 57 -56.06 23.24 35.27
N PHE A 58 -55.94 24.56 35.22
CA PHE A 58 -54.75 25.25 34.73
C PHE A 58 -53.53 24.97 35.63
N ALA A 59 -53.68 25.14 36.94
CA ALA A 59 -52.62 24.82 37.91
C ALA A 59 -52.20 23.34 37.83
N LYS A 60 -53.15 22.42 37.61
CA LYS A 60 -52.86 21.00 37.42
C LYS A 60 -52.08 20.74 36.13
N GLN A 61 -52.50 21.33 35.02
CA GLN A 61 -51.83 21.20 33.72
C GLN A 61 -50.38 21.68 33.77
N TYR A 62 -50.09 22.79 34.46
CA TYR A 62 -48.73 23.29 34.61
C TYR A 62 -47.89 22.44 35.56
N SER A 63 -48.49 21.93 36.64
CA SER A 63 -47.81 20.98 37.52
C SER A 63 -47.43 19.68 36.80
N ASP A 64 -48.29 19.19 35.91
CA ASP A 64 -48.02 17.98 35.12
C ASP A 64 -46.90 18.25 34.08
N LYS A 65 -46.95 19.38 33.36
CA LYS A 65 -45.88 19.79 32.43
C LYS A 65 -44.52 20.00 33.12
N HIS A 66 -44.51 20.61 34.30
CA HIS A 66 -43.28 20.79 35.09
C HIS A 66 -42.66 19.43 35.51
N LYS A 67 -43.51 18.44 35.81
CA LYS A 67 -43.07 17.08 36.14
C LYS A 67 -42.42 16.38 34.94
N ASP A 68 -42.94 16.60 33.73
CA ASP A 68 -42.37 16.06 32.49
C ASP A 68 -41.00 16.68 32.16
N LEU A 69 -40.82 17.98 32.46
CA LEU A 69 -39.54 18.67 32.34
C LEU A 69 -38.45 18.06 33.23
N HIS A 70 -38.79 17.77 34.50
CA HIS A 70 -37.90 17.07 35.43
C HIS A 70 -37.49 15.69 34.92
N GLY A 71 -38.41 14.96 34.27
CA GLY A 71 -38.13 13.68 33.63
C GLY A 71 -37.07 13.80 32.53
N SER A 72 -37.17 14.85 31.70
CA SER A 72 -36.22 15.12 30.62
C SER A 72 -34.84 15.49 31.14
N ILE A 73 -34.75 16.32 32.18
CA ILE A 73 -33.48 16.70 32.82
C ILE A 73 -32.83 15.50 33.53
N SER A 74 -33.62 14.69 34.24
CA SER A 74 -33.13 13.46 34.89
C SER A 74 -32.58 12.45 33.89
N LYS A 75 -33.16 12.40 32.69
CA LYS A 75 -32.68 11.54 31.60
C LYS A 75 -31.29 11.95 31.12
N ILE A 76 -31.00 13.25 31.02
CA ILE A 76 -29.65 13.75 30.70
C ILE A 76 -28.64 13.26 31.74
N GLY A 77 -28.95 13.39 33.04
CA GLY A 77 -28.09 12.90 34.12
C GLY A 77 -27.78 11.41 33.98
N LYS A 78 -28.80 10.58 33.71
CA LYS A 78 -28.62 9.15 33.45
C LYS A 78 -27.80 8.85 32.19
N THR A 79 -27.97 9.65 31.13
CA THR A 79 -27.18 9.50 29.90
C THR A 79 -25.71 9.88 30.14
N ILE A 80 -25.45 10.93 30.92
CA ILE A 80 -24.10 11.33 31.35
C ILE A 80 -23.45 10.22 32.16
N ASP A 81 -24.13 9.71 33.19
CA ASP A 81 -23.62 8.61 34.02
C ASP A 81 -23.34 7.35 33.16
N LYS A 82 -24.22 7.05 32.21
CA LYS A 82 -24.03 5.93 31.29
C LYS A 82 -22.84 6.12 30.34
N CYS A 83 -22.51 7.35 29.96
CA CYS A 83 -21.46 7.64 28.97
C CYS A 83 -20.09 7.95 29.58
N PHE A 84 -20.01 8.41 30.83
CA PHE A 84 -18.78 8.95 31.41
C PHE A 84 -18.33 8.30 32.72
N HIS A 85 -19.09 7.35 33.29
CA HIS A 85 -18.69 6.61 34.50
C HIS A 85 -17.88 5.35 34.16
N ALA A 86 -16.68 5.55 33.60
CA ALA A 86 -15.70 4.48 33.45
C ALA A 86 -14.78 4.47 34.69
N ASP A 87 -14.94 3.47 35.56
CA ASP A 87 -14.00 3.25 36.67
C ASP A 87 -12.70 2.66 36.11
N PHE A 88 -11.67 3.51 36.02
CA PHE A 88 -10.34 3.13 35.54
C PHE A 88 -9.42 2.62 36.66
N GLY A 89 -9.84 2.65 37.93
CA GLY A 89 -8.97 2.36 39.08
C GLY A 89 -8.39 0.94 39.11
N ASN A 90 -9.04 0.00 38.41
CA ASN A 90 -8.67 -1.41 38.37
C ASN A 90 -7.80 -1.81 37.15
N VAL A 91 -7.50 -0.88 36.25
CA VAL A 91 -6.65 -1.11 35.06
C VAL A 91 -5.15 -0.87 35.30
N PRO A 92 -4.69 0.16 36.05
CA PRO A 92 -3.28 0.47 36.16
C PRO A 92 -2.51 -0.51 37.07
N ILE A 93 -1.28 -0.83 36.66
CA ILE A 93 -0.30 -1.55 37.48
C ILE A 93 0.51 -0.50 38.25
N PHE A 94 0.09 -0.20 39.49
CA PHE A 94 0.73 0.86 40.30
C PHE A 94 2.22 0.62 40.57
N GLU A 95 2.65 -0.66 40.68
CA GLU A 95 4.05 -1.05 40.91
C GLU A 95 5.00 -0.74 39.73
N LEU A 96 4.48 -0.38 38.56
CA LEU A 96 5.30 -0.18 37.35
C LEU A 96 6.25 1.01 37.50
N PHE A 97 5.84 2.04 38.24
CA PHE A 97 6.58 3.29 38.39
C PHE A 97 7.37 3.37 39.71
N ASP A 98 7.31 2.36 40.56
CA ASP A 98 8.03 2.37 41.85
C ASP A 98 9.55 2.22 41.68
N LYS A 99 10.01 1.78 40.50
CA LYS A 99 11.44 1.64 40.21
C LYS A 99 12.06 2.98 39.79
N PRO A 100 13.14 3.44 40.44
CA PRO A 100 13.78 4.72 40.13
C PRO A 100 14.28 4.80 38.67
N GLU A 101 14.70 3.67 38.10
CA GLU A 101 15.10 3.58 36.69
C GLU A 101 13.94 3.87 35.71
N LYS A 102 12.72 3.42 36.03
CA LYS A 102 11.53 3.65 35.19
C LYS A 102 10.99 5.06 35.34
N LEU A 103 11.02 5.63 36.54
CA LEU A 103 10.72 7.06 36.77
C LEU A 103 11.66 7.96 35.97
N LYS A 104 12.95 7.62 35.95
CA LYS A 104 13.94 8.34 35.13
C LYS A 104 13.55 8.38 33.66
N LEU A 105 13.12 7.25 33.08
CA LEU A 105 12.66 7.18 31.68
C LEU A 105 11.42 8.04 31.43
N ILE A 106 10.47 8.11 32.37
CA ILE A 106 9.30 8.96 32.24
C ILE A 106 9.71 10.43 32.18
N TYR A 107 10.56 10.88 33.10
CA TYR A 107 11.05 12.25 33.09
C TYR A 107 11.80 12.57 31.79
N MET A 108 12.58 11.63 31.25
CA MET A 108 13.24 11.80 29.96
C MET A 108 12.22 11.99 28.81
N ILE A 109 11.19 11.15 28.74
CA ILE A 109 10.14 11.22 27.72
C ILE A 109 9.35 12.53 27.83
N ILE A 110 9.06 13.00 29.05
CA ILE A 110 8.37 14.28 29.29
C ILE A 110 9.25 15.46 28.88
N CYS A 111 10.52 15.45 29.26
CA CYS A 111 11.48 16.47 28.83
C CYS A 111 11.55 16.53 27.31
N GLU A 112 11.68 15.37 26.64
CA GLU A 112 11.72 15.31 25.18
C GLU A 112 10.47 15.91 24.53
N ASP A 113 9.28 15.59 25.05
CA ASP A 113 8.02 16.16 24.56
C ASP A 113 7.96 17.68 24.77
N LEU A 114 8.38 18.18 25.95
CA LEU A 114 8.44 19.62 26.24
C LEU A 114 9.41 20.36 25.32
N TYR A 115 10.58 19.77 25.02
CA TYR A 115 11.53 20.33 24.07
C TYR A 115 10.96 20.33 22.65
N ARG A 116 10.26 19.27 22.22
CA ARG A 116 9.58 19.22 20.92
C ARG A 116 8.48 20.28 20.82
N GLN A 117 7.76 20.56 21.91
CA GLN A 117 6.73 21.61 21.98
C GLN A 117 7.29 23.04 22.15
N GLY A 118 8.61 23.22 22.24
CA GLY A 118 9.24 24.51 22.50
C GLY A 118 8.88 25.12 23.85
N ARG A 119 8.85 24.30 24.90
CA ARG A 119 8.68 24.69 26.31
C ARG A 119 9.99 24.46 27.09
N MET A 120 11.05 25.11 26.65
CA MET A 120 12.42 24.86 27.16
C MET A 120 12.62 25.23 28.63
N SER A 121 12.03 26.35 29.08
CA SER A 121 12.15 26.79 30.48
C SER A 121 11.58 25.75 31.45
N ILE A 122 10.44 25.16 31.10
CA ILE A 122 9.79 24.10 31.87
C ILE A 122 10.64 22.83 31.86
N ALA A 123 11.16 22.46 30.68
CA ALA A 123 12.02 21.28 30.55
C ALA A 123 13.33 21.42 31.34
N GLN A 124 13.98 22.59 31.32
CA GLN A 124 15.19 22.87 32.09
C GLN A 124 14.93 22.81 33.60
N GLN A 125 13.84 23.44 34.06
CA GLN A 125 13.45 23.35 35.46
C GLN A 125 13.20 21.89 35.89
N LEU A 126 12.52 21.09 35.06
CA LEU A 126 12.30 19.67 35.31
C LEU A 126 13.61 18.88 35.38
N ILE A 127 14.59 19.17 34.51
CA ILE A 127 15.91 18.54 34.51
C ILE A 127 16.67 18.86 35.80
N GLU A 128 16.63 20.12 36.24
CA GLU A 128 17.26 20.58 37.49
C GLU A 128 16.64 19.90 38.72
N GLU A 129 15.31 19.84 38.78
CA GLU A 129 14.56 19.22 39.89
C GLU A 129 14.75 17.69 39.95
N THR A 130 14.91 17.04 38.80
CA THR A 130 15.05 15.57 38.71
C THR A 130 16.51 15.09 38.68
N ASN A 131 17.48 16.01 38.65
CA ASN A 131 18.92 15.74 38.61
C ASN A 131 19.35 14.86 37.41
N LEU A 132 18.66 15.02 36.27
CA LEU A 132 18.98 14.33 35.02
C LEU A 132 20.22 14.97 34.36
N LYS A 133 21.01 14.16 33.66
CA LYS A 133 22.15 14.67 32.88
C LYS A 133 21.71 15.01 31.46
N ASP A 134 22.06 16.20 30.98
CA ASP A 134 21.79 16.67 29.61
C ASP A 134 22.21 15.67 28.52
N ASN A 135 23.32 14.95 28.71
CA ASN A 135 23.85 13.98 27.74
C ASN A 135 23.04 12.67 27.65
N GLU A 136 22.12 12.42 28.58
CA GLU A 136 21.31 11.20 28.63
C GLU A 136 19.92 11.39 28.02
N LEU A 137 19.49 12.63 27.82
CA LEU A 137 18.12 13.00 27.46
C LEU A 137 17.84 12.96 25.95
N PHE A 138 18.86 13.21 25.13
CA PHE A 138 18.68 13.37 23.68
C PHE A 138 19.75 12.58 22.92
N ASN A 139 19.30 11.75 21.98
CA ASN A 139 20.17 11.22 20.91
C ASN A 139 20.50 12.29 19.85
N VAL A 140 20.16 13.57 20.12
CA VAL A 140 20.27 14.71 19.21
C VAL A 140 21.02 15.84 19.90
N GLU A 141 21.81 16.58 19.13
CA GLU A 141 22.59 17.70 19.66
C GLU A 141 21.69 18.80 20.25
N LYS A 142 21.95 19.21 21.50
CA LYS A 142 21.21 20.28 22.20
C LYS A 142 21.07 21.56 21.38
N LYS A 143 22.11 21.92 20.63
CA LYS A 143 22.14 23.10 19.73
C LYS A 143 21.08 23.04 18.64
N PHE A 144 20.78 21.84 18.11
CA PHE A 144 19.75 21.66 17.10
C PHE A 144 18.37 21.95 17.69
N LEU A 145 18.08 21.45 18.90
CA LEU A 145 16.81 21.72 19.58
C LEU A 145 16.63 23.20 19.93
N GLU A 146 17.71 23.89 20.33
CA GLU A 146 17.72 25.33 20.56
C GLU A 146 17.39 26.11 19.27
N GLU A 147 18.00 25.75 18.13
CA GLU A 147 17.73 26.36 16.83
C GLU A 147 16.27 26.18 16.39
N ILE A 148 15.74 24.95 16.48
CA ILE A 148 14.35 24.65 16.10
C ILE A 148 13.36 25.39 17.01
N ASN A 149 13.61 25.44 18.31
CA ASN A 149 12.74 26.14 19.25
C ASN A 149 12.75 27.66 19.06
N MET A 150 13.90 28.25 18.77
CA MET A 150 13.98 29.66 18.39
C MET A 150 13.13 29.94 17.15
N ILE A 151 13.17 29.07 16.14
CA ILE A 151 12.36 29.23 14.93
C ILE A 151 10.87 29.07 15.25
N LEU A 152 10.47 28.09 16.05
CA LEU A 152 9.07 27.89 16.47
C LEU A 152 8.52 29.08 17.27
N GLU A 153 9.32 29.69 18.13
CA GLU A 153 8.94 30.90 18.86
C GLU A 153 8.74 32.09 17.91
N ASN A 154 9.65 32.27 16.96
CA ASN A 154 9.50 33.28 15.90
C ASN A 154 8.24 33.04 15.05
N LEU A 155 7.92 31.79 14.72
CA LEU A 155 6.69 31.44 14.01
C LEU A 155 5.42 31.80 14.83
N ARG A 156 5.44 31.62 16.15
CA ARG A 156 4.34 32.05 17.05
C ARG A 156 4.17 33.57 17.06
N GLU A 157 5.28 34.30 17.03
CA GLU A 157 5.29 35.77 16.90
C GLU A 157 5.01 36.26 15.47
N LYS A 158 4.71 35.33 14.54
CA LYS A 158 4.47 35.59 13.11
C LYS A 158 5.71 36.14 12.37
N ASN A 159 6.90 35.91 12.90
CA ASN A 159 8.16 36.16 12.20
C ASN A 159 8.57 34.92 11.39
N LEU A 160 8.54 35.04 10.06
CA LEU A 160 8.85 33.95 9.13
C LEU A 160 10.33 33.89 8.72
N VAL A 161 11.13 34.91 9.05
CA VAL A 161 12.50 35.06 8.54
C VAL A 161 13.40 33.88 8.96
N PRO A 162 13.47 33.49 10.25
CA PRO A 162 14.34 32.39 10.67
C PRO A 162 13.96 31.04 10.03
N ALA A 163 12.67 30.79 9.81
CA ALA A 163 12.18 29.58 9.18
C ALA A 163 12.54 29.52 7.68
N LEU A 164 12.48 30.66 6.98
CA LEU A 164 12.88 30.76 5.57
C LEU A 164 14.39 30.60 5.39
N GLU A 165 15.21 31.21 6.27
CA GLU A 165 16.67 31.04 6.25
C GLU A 165 17.08 29.58 6.50
N TRP A 166 16.40 28.91 7.44
CA TRP A 166 16.59 27.49 7.70
C TRP A 166 16.25 26.64 6.47
N CYS A 167 15.11 26.90 5.81
CA CYS A 167 14.72 26.21 4.58
C CYS A 167 15.74 26.43 3.45
N GLN A 168 16.25 27.65 3.31
CA GLN A 168 17.25 27.97 2.29
C GLN A 168 18.57 27.21 2.52
N LYS A 169 19.03 27.11 3.77
CA LYS A 169 20.23 26.33 4.15
C LYS A 169 20.05 24.83 3.89
N LYS A 170 18.82 24.33 4.02
CA LYS A 170 18.47 22.90 3.92
C LYS A 170 17.75 22.51 2.63
N ARG A 171 17.66 23.41 1.65
CA ARG A 171 16.87 23.26 0.42
C ARG A 171 17.12 21.93 -0.32
N ASN A 172 18.40 21.58 -0.55
CA ASN A 172 18.76 20.34 -1.25
C ASN A 172 18.26 19.06 -0.54
N GLU A 173 18.20 19.07 0.79
CA GLU A 173 17.72 17.92 1.58
C GLU A 173 16.18 17.88 1.60
N LEU A 174 15.54 19.05 1.70
CA LEU A 174 14.08 19.19 1.66
C LEU A 174 13.48 18.83 0.29
N ASP A 175 14.17 19.19 -0.80
CA ASP A 175 13.76 18.86 -2.17
C ASP A 175 13.84 17.35 -2.43
N LYS A 176 14.88 16.68 -1.94
CA LYS A 176 14.99 15.21 -1.99
C LYS A 176 13.86 14.51 -1.22
N ALA A 177 13.42 15.09 -0.11
CA ALA A 177 12.29 14.60 0.69
C ALA A 177 10.92 15.00 0.11
N GLY A 178 10.89 15.84 -0.93
CA GLY A 178 9.65 16.33 -1.55
C GLY A 178 8.84 17.28 -0.67
N SER A 179 9.49 18.00 0.26
CA SER A 179 8.85 18.87 1.24
C SER A 179 8.14 20.07 0.62
N LEU A 180 6.96 20.43 1.11
CA LEU A 180 6.23 21.63 0.73
C LEU A 180 6.40 22.79 1.73
N LEU A 181 7.29 22.67 2.72
CA LEU A 181 7.45 23.64 3.80
C LEU A 181 7.84 25.04 3.29
N GLU A 182 8.83 25.13 2.40
CA GLU A 182 9.30 26.40 1.82
C GLU A 182 8.15 27.12 1.11
N PHE A 183 7.32 26.39 0.35
CA PHE A 183 6.12 26.93 -0.29
C PHE A 183 5.11 27.47 0.73
N HIS A 184 4.83 26.75 1.81
CA HIS A 184 3.87 27.19 2.83
C HIS A 184 4.35 28.43 3.60
N LEU A 185 5.67 28.54 3.87
CA LEU A 185 6.26 29.74 4.46
C LEU A 185 6.12 30.96 3.55
N HIS A 186 6.42 30.79 2.25
CA HIS A 186 6.21 31.83 1.26
C HIS A 186 4.73 32.20 1.10
N LYS A 187 3.81 31.22 1.12
CA LYS A 187 2.36 31.46 1.14
C LYS A 187 1.95 32.35 2.30
N MET A 188 2.41 32.06 3.52
CA MET A 188 2.09 32.86 4.70
C MET A 188 2.70 34.26 4.64
N ARG A 189 3.92 34.40 4.11
CA ARG A 189 4.55 35.71 3.90
C ARG A 189 3.76 36.57 2.90
N PHE A 190 3.27 35.96 1.82
CA PHE A 190 2.42 36.64 0.86
C PHE A 190 1.11 37.14 1.51
N VAL A 191 0.46 36.32 2.33
CA VAL A 191 -0.74 36.74 3.08
C VAL A 191 -0.43 37.90 4.04
N GLN A 192 0.72 37.90 4.71
CA GLN A 192 1.14 39.04 5.55
C GLN A 192 1.28 40.34 4.75
N LEU A 193 1.89 40.28 3.56
CA LEU A 193 2.05 41.46 2.70
C LEU A 193 0.70 42.03 2.25
N LEU A 194 -0.28 41.15 1.98
CA LEU A 194 -1.65 41.57 1.70
C LEU A 194 -2.31 42.25 2.90
N GLN A 195 -2.12 41.71 4.11
CA GLN A 195 -2.65 42.32 5.34
C GLN A 195 -2.02 43.68 5.67
N MET A 196 -0.73 43.86 5.35
CA MET A 196 0.00 45.12 5.53
C MET A 196 -0.32 46.17 4.45
N GLY A 197 -1.08 45.82 3.42
CA GLY A 197 -1.40 46.72 2.30
C GLY A 197 -0.24 46.99 1.34
N ASN A 198 0.82 46.19 1.41
CA ASN A 198 2.01 46.34 0.56
C ASN A 198 1.86 45.51 -0.73
N PHE A 199 1.00 45.99 -1.62
CA PHE A 199 0.59 45.26 -2.83
C PHE A 199 1.70 45.14 -3.87
N ASP A 200 2.61 46.11 -3.95
CA ASP A 200 3.73 46.09 -4.89
C ASP A 200 4.72 44.97 -4.57
N GLU A 201 5.11 44.85 -3.28
CA GLU A 201 5.97 43.77 -2.82
C GLU A 201 5.27 42.40 -2.94
N ALA A 202 3.98 42.33 -2.60
CA ALA A 202 3.18 41.10 -2.75
C ALA A 202 3.13 40.61 -4.21
N LYS A 203 3.03 41.53 -5.19
CA LYS A 203 3.02 41.19 -6.62
C LYS A 203 4.34 40.59 -7.09
N VAL A 204 5.47 41.16 -6.67
CA VAL A 204 6.80 40.61 -6.97
C VAL A 204 6.94 39.22 -6.35
N TYR A 205 6.51 39.09 -5.10
CA TYR A 205 6.57 37.83 -4.36
C TYR A 205 5.75 36.71 -5.01
N LEU A 206 4.53 37.03 -5.47
CA LEU A 206 3.65 36.10 -6.19
C LEU A 206 4.24 35.65 -7.53
N SER A 207 4.93 36.55 -8.22
CA SER A 207 5.61 36.23 -9.49
C SER A 207 6.73 35.21 -9.29
N ASN A 208 7.52 35.37 -8.22
CA ASN A 208 8.57 34.43 -7.84
C ASN A 208 7.99 33.06 -7.42
N LEU A 209 6.90 33.05 -6.65
CA LEU A 209 6.19 31.82 -6.27
C LEU A 209 5.64 31.06 -7.47
N ARG A 210 5.10 31.77 -8.46
CA ARG A 210 4.62 31.17 -9.71
C ARG A 210 5.76 30.51 -10.49
N GLN A 211 6.92 31.16 -10.58
CA GLN A 211 8.09 30.58 -11.24
C GLN A 211 8.60 29.33 -10.49
N TYR A 212 8.65 29.38 -9.16
CA TYR A 212 9.01 28.22 -8.34
C TYR A 212 8.03 27.04 -8.53
N SER A 213 6.72 27.31 -8.59
CA SER A 213 5.69 26.29 -8.82
C SER A 213 5.79 25.64 -10.20
N ILE A 214 6.05 26.42 -11.26
CA ILE A 214 6.23 25.92 -12.63
C ILE A 214 7.48 25.03 -12.74
N LEU A 215 8.58 25.41 -12.11
CA LEU A 215 9.83 24.64 -12.17
C LEU A 215 9.75 23.31 -11.42
N ASN A 216 8.96 23.26 -10.33
CA ASN A 216 8.81 22.07 -9.50
C ASN A 216 7.59 21.20 -9.85
N GLY A 217 6.74 21.62 -10.81
CA GLY A 217 5.54 20.90 -11.26
C GLY A 217 4.51 20.63 -10.15
N ARG A 218 4.55 21.41 -9.06
CA ARG A 218 3.75 21.20 -7.84
C ARG A 218 3.11 22.53 -7.40
N CYS A 219 1.93 22.47 -6.78
CA CYS A 219 1.22 23.60 -6.16
C CYS A 219 0.56 24.65 -7.09
N GLU A 220 0.33 24.36 -8.37
CA GLU A 220 -0.30 25.32 -9.31
C GLU A 220 -1.66 25.82 -8.85
N GLN A 221 -2.51 24.92 -8.33
CA GLN A 221 -3.82 25.28 -7.80
C GLN A 221 -3.72 26.27 -6.63
N ALA A 222 -2.77 26.06 -5.72
CA ALA A 222 -2.56 26.95 -4.59
C ALA A 222 -2.05 28.32 -5.02
N VAL A 223 -1.21 28.40 -6.08
CA VAL A 223 -0.79 29.69 -6.66
C VAL A 223 -1.98 30.42 -7.29
N ASN A 224 -2.87 29.71 -8.00
CA ASN A 224 -4.08 30.30 -8.57
C ASN A 224 -5.02 30.87 -7.48
N GLU A 225 -5.14 30.19 -6.33
CA GLU A 225 -5.88 30.72 -5.17
C GLU A 225 -5.25 32.01 -4.63
N LEU A 226 -3.91 32.08 -4.54
CA LEU A 226 -3.22 33.30 -4.11
C LEU A 226 -3.36 34.45 -5.11
N MET A 227 -3.38 34.15 -6.42
CA MET A 227 -3.71 35.13 -7.46
C MET A 227 -5.14 35.67 -7.30
N GLY A 228 -6.09 34.80 -6.99
CA GLY A 228 -7.45 35.20 -6.64
C GLY A 228 -7.49 36.09 -5.40
N ALA A 229 -6.83 35.68 -4.32
CA ALA A 229 -6.75 36.44 -3.08
C ALA A 229 -6.14 37.84 -3.27
N PHE A 230 -5.13 37.99 -4.13
CA PHE A 230 -4.52 39.29 -4.47
C PHE A 230 -5.55 40.29 -5.01
N ILE A 231 -6.43 39.84 -5.91
CA ILE A 231 -7.45 40.69 -6.55
C ILE A 231 -8.48 41.15 -5.51
N PHE A 232 -8.92 40.25 -4.62
CA PHE A 232 -9.90 40.58 -3.58
C PHE A 232 -9.30 41.41 -2.45
N ALA A 233 -8.01 41.25 -2.16
CA ALA A 233 -7.32 42.00 -1.11
C ALA A 233 -7.26 43.52 -1.37
N GLN A 234 -7.36 43.95 -2.63
CA GLN A 234 -7.48 45.39 -2.96
C GLN A 234 -8.79 46.03 -2.47
N ARG A 235 -9.80 45.22 -2.12
CA ARG A 235 -11.08 45.68 -1.57
C ARG A 235 -11.17 45.37 -0.08
N ASP A 236 -11.30 44.08 0.25
CA ASP A 236 -11.39 43.57 1.63
C ASP A 236 -11.25 42.04 1.59
N LEU A 237 -10.12 41.52 2.08
CA LEU A 237 -9.84 40.08 2.08
C LEU A 237 -10.73 39.33 3.10
N SER A 238 -11.20 40.00 4.15
CA SER A 238 -11.99 39.38 5.24
C SER A 238 -13.42 39.01 4.83
N LYS A 239 -13.94 39.67 3.78
CA LYS A 239 -15.27 39.41 3.19
C LYS A 239 -15.20 38.61 1.90
N SER A 240 -14.01 38.13 1.54
CA SER A 240 -13.78 37.39 0.31
C SER A 240 -14.00 35.88 0.49
N PRO A 241 -14.16 35.12 -0.61
CA PRO A 241 -14.11 33.66 -0.58
C PRO A 241 -12.80 33.10 0.00
N TYR A 242 -11.74 33.91 0.05
CA TYR A 242 -10.41 33.55 0.53
C TYR A 242 -10.18 33.89 2.01
N LYS A 243 -11.24 34.19 2.78
CA LYS A 243 -11.16 34.48 4.23
C LYS A 243 -10.42 33.40 5.01
N TYR A 244 -10.50 32.13 4.58
CA TYR A 244 -9.80 31.01 5.21
C TYR A 244 -8.28 31.21 5.30
N LEU A 245 -7.68 31.98 4.38
CA LEU A 245 -6.24 32.31 4.41
C LEU A 245 -5.84 33.19 5.60
N LEU A 246 -6.80 33.82 6.28
CA LEU A 246 -6.58 34.69 7.44
C LEU A 246 -6.76 33.98 8.77
N GLU A 247 -7.11 32.69 8.76
CA GLU A 247 -7.44 31.99 9.98
C GLU A 247 -6.20 31.72 10.85
N PRO A 248 -6.27 31.97 12.17
CA PRO A 248 -5.14 31.75 13.07
C PRO A 248 -4.62 30.31 13.08
N HIS A 249 -5.47 29.32 12.78
CA HIS A 249 -5.11 27.91 12.78
C HIS A 249 -3.99 27.57 11.76
N LEU A 250 -3.86 28.35 10.68
CA LEU A 250 -2.82 28.16 9.66
C LEU A 250 -1.41 28.36 10.22
N TRP A 251 -1.25 29.21 11.23
CA TRP A 251 0.04 29.41 11.91
C TRP A 251 0.41 28.19 12.76
N LEU A 252 -0.58 27.52 13.36
CA LEU A 252 -0.38 26.29 14.12
C LEU A 252 0.03 25.14 13.19
N GLN A 253 -0.70 24.96 12.09
CA GLN A 253 -0.37 23.97 11.05
C GLN A 253 1.01 24.20 10.44
N LEU A 254 1.40 25.46 10.20
CA LEU A 254 2.72 25.79 9.68
C LEU A 254 3.83 25.44 10.68
N SER A 255 3.61 25.68 11.97
CA SER A 255 4.54 25.34 13.03
C SER A 255 4.69 23.82 13.20
N GLU A 256 3.58 23.09 13.11
CA GLU A 256 3.57 21.62 13.09
C GLU A 256 4.32 21.09 11.86
N LEU A 257 4.04 21.60 10.66
CA LEU A 257 4.72 21.20 9.44
C LEU A 257 6.23 21.47 9.51
N PHE A 258 6.64 22.63 10.03
CA PHE A 258 8.05 22.96 10.25
C PHE A 258 8.71 21.95 11.19
N MET A 259 8.07 21.67 12.32
CA MET A 259 8.53 20.71 13.32
C MET A 259 8.71 19.31 12.72
N GLN A 260 7.72 18.84 11.97
CA GLN A 260 7.76 17.53 11.30
C GLN A 260 8.97 17.41 10.37
N GLN A 261 9.19 18.41 9.53
CA GLN A 261 10.29 18.42 8.57
C GLN A 261 11.65 18.53 9.24
N ALA A 262 11.76 19.34 10.30
CA ALA A 262 12.98 19.47 11.07
C ALA A 262 13.41 18.15 11.72
N PHE A 263 12.50 17.45 12.40
CA PHE A 263 12.83 16.18 13.06
C PHE A 263 13.06 15.03 12.07
N GLN A 264 12.36 15.02 10.93
CA GLN A 264 12.61 14.06 9.87
C GLN A 264 14.05 14.14 9.32
N GLN A 265 14.65 15.35 9.26
CA GLN A 265 16.04 15.50 8.82
C GLN A 265 17.06 14.79 9.71
N VAL A 266 16.77 14.67 11.01
CA VAL A 266 17.65 14.04 12.00
C VAL A 266 17.31 12.56 12.20
N GLY A 267 16.35 12.03 11.43
CA GLY A 267 15.91 10.64 11.53
C GLY A 267 15.12 10.32 12.81
N LEU A 268 14.54 11.34 13.46
CA LEU A 268 13.63 11.14 14.58
C LEU A 268 12.19 10.93 14.11
N SER A 269 11.42 10.21 14.93
CA SER A 269 9.98 10.01 14.71
C SER A 269 9.23 11.35 14.71
N GLN A 270 8.24 11.46 13.83
CA GLN A 270 7.33 12.60 13.74
C GLN A 270 6.65 12.88 15.09
N ASP A 271 6.11 11.82 15.70
CA ASP A 271 5.43 11.89 16.98
C ASP A 271 6.42 11.69 18.14
N SER A 272 6.19 12.39 19.25
CA SER A 272 6.96 12.19 20.48
C SER A 272 6.65 10.81 21.08
N PRO A 273 7.62 10.16 21.74
CA PRO A 273 7.36 8.90 22.44
C PRO A 273 6.21 9.01 23.44
N LEU A 274 6.07 10.16 24.12
CA LEU A 274 4.96 10.42 25.05
C LEU A 274 3.61 10.39 24.33
N TYR A 275 3.50 11.10 23.20
CA TYR A 275 2.28 11.15 22.42
C TYR A 275 1.89 9.77 21.89
N VAL A 276 2.85 9.02 21.34
CA VAL A 276 2.62 7.65 20.84
C VAL A 276 2.13 6.72 21.95
N VAL A 277 2.79 6.75 23.12
CA VAL A 277 2.39 5.94 24.28
C VAL A 277 0.98 6.30 24.75
N MET A 278 0.65 7.59 24.84
CA MET A 278 -0.68 8.04 25.24
C MET A 278 -1.74 7.64 24.22
N LYS A 279 -1.47 7.84 22.92
CA LYS A 279 -2.39 7.50 21.82
C LYS A 279 -2.70 6.00 21.78
N ILE A 280 -1.67 5.16 21.82
CA ILE A 280 -1.83 3.70 21.87
C ILE A 280 -2.53 3.28 23.16
N GLY A 281 -2.16 3.88 24.30
CA GLY A 281 -2.80 3.63 25.58
C GLY A 281 -4.30 3.91 25.57
N PHE A 282 -4.72 5.05 25.00
CA PHE A 282 -6.14 5.40 24.86
C PHE A 282 -6.89 4.47 23.92
N GLN A 283 -6.25 3.99 22.85
CA GLN A 283 -6.84 2.99 21.95
C GLN A 283 -7.02 1.63 22.63
N ALA A 284 -6.06 1.21 23.47
CA ALA A 284 -6.11 -0.06 24.19
C ALA A 284 -7.06 -0.06 25.40
N LEU A 285 -7.31 1.11 26.00
CA LEU A 285 -8.02 1.23 27.28
C LEU A 285 -9.44 0.61 27.30
N PRO A 286 -10.32 0.80 26.30
CA PRO A 286 -11.64 0.19 26.30
C PRO A 286 -11.61 -1.34 26.28
N ALA A 287 -10.64 -1.91 25.56
CA ALA A 287 -10.45 -3.35 25.44
C ALA A 287 -9.94 -3.94 26.76
N LEU A 288 -8.98 -3.25 27.40
CA LEU A 288 -8.48 -3.58 28.75
C LEU A 288 -9.57 -3.52 29.82
N MET A 289 -10.41 -2.48 29.81
CA MET A 289 -11.54 -2.36 30.74
C MET A 289 -12.54 -3.53 30.60
N SER A 290 -12.84 -3.92 29.36
CA SER A 290 -13.74 -5.03 29.09
C SER A 290 -13.21 -6.34 29.68
N ILE A 291 -11.89 -6.53 29.65
CA ILE A 291 -11.22 -7.68 30.26
C ILE A 291 -11.25 -7.62 31.78
N VAL A 292 -10.87 -6.49 32.39
CA VAL A 292 -10.89 -6.35 33.86
C VAL A 292 -12.29 -6.61 34.41
N ASN A 293 -13.33 -6.10 33.75
CA ASN A 293 -14.73 -6.36 34.11
C ASN A 293 -15.13 -7.84 33.93
N ALA A 294 -14.60 -8.53 32.92
CA ALA A 294 -14.83 -9.96 32.71
C ALA A 294 -14.05 -10.83 33.72
N MET A 295 -12.84 -10.43 34.12
CA MET A 295 -11.96 -11.14 35.04
C MET A 295 -12.41 -11.05 36.50
N GLN A 296 -13.18 -10.03 36.89
CA GLN A 296 -13.83 -9.99 38.20
C GLN A 296 -14.78 -11.17 38.45
N ASN A 297 -15.23 -11.87 37.39
CA ASN A 297 -16.21 -12.95 37.48
C ASN A 297 -15.65 -14.38 37.45
N THR A 298 -14.34 -14.64 37.32
CA THR A 298 -13.84 -16.03 37.37
C THR A 298 -12.35 -16.13 37.68
N GLN A 299 -11.94 -17.31 38.18
CA GLN A 299 -10.62 -17.78 38.65
C GLN A 299 -9.46 -17.63 37.63
N VAL A 300 -9.23 -16.45 37.06
CA VAL A 300 -8.32 -16.24 35.92
C VAL A 300 -7.25 -15.17 36.22
N CYS A 301 -6.94 -14.91 37.50
CA CYS A 301 -5.92 -13.93 37.91
C CYS A 301 -4.49 -14.22 37.43
N HIS A 302 -4.21 -15.38 36.82
CA HIS A 302 -2.86 -15.77 36.39
C HIS A 302 -2.52 -15.46 34.92
N ILE A 303 -3.45 -14.92 34.11
CA ILE A 303 -3.23 -14.73 32.66
C ILE A 303 -2.52 -13.41 32.30
N LEU A 304 -2.52 -12.40 33.17
CA LEU A 304 -1.72 -11.20 33.00
C LEU A 304 -0.28 -11.48 33.44
N SER A 305 0.49 -12.17 32.57
CA SER A 305 1.95 -12.14 32.66
C SER A 305 2.42 -10.68 32.52
N LYS A 306 3.34 -10.26 33.39
CA LYS A 306 3.69 -8.83 33.62
C LYS A 306 4.12 -8.02 32.39
N ASP A 307 4.39 -8.66 31.25
CA ASP A 307 4.98 -8.05 30.06
C ASP A 307 4.16 -8.20 28.76
N GLU A 308 2.95 -8.80 28.80
CA GLU A 308 2.13 -9.02 27.58
C GLU A 308 0.65 -8.64 27.78
N LEU A 309 0.03 -8.12 26.71
CA LEU A 309 -1.42 -7.89 26.66
C LEU A 309 -2.14 -9.21 26.30
N PRO A 310 -3.25 -9.56 26.97
CA PRO A 310 -3.98 -10.81 26.73
C PRO A 310 -4.77 -10.82 25.41
N ILE A 311 -4.85 -9.67 24.72
CA ILE A 311 -5.54 -9.49 23.45
C ILE A 311 -4.69 -8.64 22.51
N GLU A 312 -4.81 -8.92 21.22
CA GLU A 312 -4.28 -8.05 20.18
C GLU A 312 -5.13 -6.76 20.11
N VAL A 313 -4.46 -5.62 20.25
CA VAL A 313 -5.08 -4.31 20.07
C VAL A 313 -4.62 -3.78 18.72
N ASP A 314 -5.57 -3.54 17.81
CA ASP A 314 -5.26 -2.92 16.53
C ASP A 314 -4.86 -1.46 16.74
N VAL A 315 -3.56 -1.19 16.64
CA VAL A 315 -2.96 0.14 16.79
C VAL A 315 -2.82 0.87 15.46
N GLY A 316 -3.37 0.34 14.35
CA GLY A 316 -3.20 0.93 13.01
C GLY A 316 -1.86 0.60 12.37
N GLN A 317 -1.73 0.84 11.07
CA GLN A 317 -0.51 0.53 10.30
C GLN A 317 0.60 1.57 10.52
N GLU A 318 0.21 2.80 10.84
CA GLU A 318 1.07 3.96 11.02
C GLU A 318 1.99 3.88 12.25
N HIS A 319 1.67 3.00 13.21
CA HIS A 319 2.48 2.76 14.42
C HIS A 319 3.28 1.44 14.36
N ARG A 320 3.39 0.81 13.18
CA ARG A 320 4.17 -0.41 12.97
C ARG A 320 5.60 -0.07 12.56
N TYR A 321 6.44 0.26 13.53
CA TYR A 321 7.81 0.72 13.27
C TYR A 321 8.78 -0.40 12.86
N HIS A 322 8.53 -1.66 13.27
CA HIS A 322 9.43 -2.78 13.02
C HIS A 322 8.65 -4.07 12.77
N SER A 323 9.04 -4.85 11.76
CA SER A 323 8.56 -6.23 11.60
C SER A 323 9.34 -7.14 12.54
N VAL A 324 8.72 -7.57 13.62
CA VAL A 324 9.31 -8.43 14.63
C VAL A 324 8.59 -9.77 14.62
N PHE A 325 9.34 -10.87 14.49
CA PHE A 325 8.79 -12.22 14.66
C PHE A 325 8.90 -12.65 16.13
N ALA A 326 7.78 -13.00 16.75
CA ALA A 326 7.73 -13.65 18.05
C ALA A 326 7.50 -15.15 17.87
N CYS A 327 8.35 -15.97 18.47
CA CYS A 327 8.23 -17.42 18.40
C CYS A 327 7.01 -17.89 19.18
N PRO A 328 6.00 -18.54 18.59
CA PRO A 328 4.77 -18.85 19.32
C PRO A 328 4.89 -20.01 20.31
N ILE A 329 6.00 -20.75 20.28
CA ILE A 329 6.31 -21.83 21.24
C ILE A 329 6.97 -21.30 22.50
N LEU A 330 7.99 -20.45 22.34
CA LEU A 330 8.69 -19.86 23.47
C LEU A 330 8.07 -18.54 23.92
N ARG A 331 7.16 -17.97 23.12
CA ARG A 331 6.56 -16.64 23.31
C ARG A 331 7.63 -15.58 23.54
N GLN A 332 8.67 -15.63 22.73
CA GLN A 332 9.83 -14.74 22.81
C GLN A 332 10.10 -14.15 21.44
N GLN A 333 10.38 -12.85 21.42
CA GLN A 333 10.89 -12.15 20.24
C GLN A 333 12.21 -12.78 19.79
N THR A 334 12.33 -13.03 18.47
CA THR A 334 13.59 -13.52 17.91
C THR A 334 14.65 -12.42 17.91
N THR A 335 15.88 -12.82 18.17
CA THR A 335 17.08 -11.97 18.15
C THR A 335 18.08 -12.52 17.15
N ASP A 336 19.18 -11.79 16.89
CA ASP A 336 20.26 -12.30 16.04
C ASP A 336 20.88 -13.60 16.58
N GLN A 337 20.89 -13.79 17.90
CA GLN A 337 21.36 -15.02 18.54
C GLN A 337 20.30 -16.14 18.51
N ASN A 338 19.00 -15.78 18.49
CA ASN A 338 17.85 -16.69 18.44
C ASN A 338 16.92 -16.36 17.26
N PRO A 339 17.37 -16.59 16.02
CA PRO A 339 16.64 -16.15 14.83
C PRO A 339 15.39 -16.99 14.56
N PRO A 340 14.46 -16.49 13.74
CA PRO A 340 13.36 -17.28 13.21
C PRO A 340 13.88 -18.39 12.29
N MET A 341 13.40 -19.61 12.50
CA MET A 341 13.74 -20.82 11.75
C MET A 341 12.51 -21.36 11.05
N LYS A 342 12.58 -21.47 9.71
CA LYS A 342 11.49 -22.04 8.91
C LYS A 342 11.59 -23.57 8.90
N LEU A 343 10.55 -24.24 9.37
CA LEU A 343 10.38 -25.70 9.32
C LEU A 343 10.09 -26.17 7.88
N VAL A 344 10.24 -27.47 7.61
CA VAL A 344 10.01 -28.07 6.27
C VAL A 344 8.56 -27.88 5.81
N CYS A 345 7.61 -27.90 6.74
CA CYS A 345 6.18 -27.62 6.49
C CYS A 345 5.87 -26.14 6.19
N GLY A 346 6.86 -25.24 6.25
CA GLY A 346 6.68 -23.81 5.97
C GLY A 346 6.41 -22.93 7.20
N HIS A 347 6.04 -23.52 8.34
CA HIS A 347 5.85 -22.79 9.59
C HIS A 347 7.18 -22.30 10.19
N VAL A 348 7.15 -21.20 10.95
CA VAL A 348 8.34 -20.59 11.54
C VAL A 348 8.30 -20.71 13.06
N ILE A 349 9.44 -21.07 13.67
CA ILE A 349 9.67 -21.08 15.13
C ILE A 349 11.09 -20.55 15.42
N SER A 350 11.42 -20.09 16.62
CA SER A 350 12.79 -19.67 16.93
C SER A 350 13.77 -20.84 17.01
N LYS A 351 15.07 -20.55 16.87
CA LYS A 351 16.17 -21.51 16.99
C LYS A 351 16.18 -22.25 18.33
N ASP A 352 15.90 -21.55 19.43
CA ASP A 352 15.84 -22.19 20.75
C ASP A 352 14.62 -23.10 20.89
N ALA A 353 13.49 -22.73 20.27
CA ALA A 353 12.29 -23.57 20.25
C ALA A 353 12.57 -24.85 19.46
N LEU A 354 13.25 -24.72 18.33
CA LEU A 354 13.69 -25.83 17.50
C LEU A 354 14.60 -26.80 18.28
N ASN A 355 15.58 -26.27 19.00
CA ASN A 355 16.50 -27.07 19.81
C ASN A 355 15.77 -27.79 20.97
N LYS A 356 14.82 -27.12 21.65
CA LYS A 356 14.05 -27.70 22.75
C LYS A 356 13.08 -28.80 22.29
N LEU A 357 12.47 -28.63 21.11
CA LEU A 357 11.50 -29.59 20.56
C LEU A 357 12.17 -30.78 19.86
N SER A 358 13.47 -30.70 19.58
CA SER A 358 14.24 -31.77 18.96
C SER A 358 14.57 -32.88 19.96
N ILE A 359 13.71 -33.90 20.05
CA ILE A 359 13.94 -35.09 20.87
C ILE A 359 14.41 -36.24 19.95
N GLN A 360 15.59 -36.81 20.22
CA GLN A 360 16.13 -37.98 19.50
C GLN A 360 16.18 -37.81 17.97
N ASN A 361 16.69 -36.68 17.48
CA ASN A 361 16.82 -36.35 16.04
C ASN A 361 15.50 -36.30 15.25
N LYS A 362 14.34 -36.27 15.92
CA LYS A 362 13.04 -36.06 15.29
C LYS A 362 12.35 -34.85 15.92
N LEU A 363 11.78 -34.02 15.08
CA LEU A 363 11.04 -32.82 15.44
C LEU A 363 9.64 -32.94 14.86
N LYS A 364 8.62 -32.87 15.72
CA LYS A 364 7.23 -32.65 15.29
C LYS A 364 6.98 -31.15 15.16
N CYS A 365 6.38 -30.75 14.04
CA CYS A 365 5.88 -29.38 13.93
C CYS A 365 4.77 -29.16 14.98
N PRO A 366 4.78 -28.05 15.73
CA PRO A 366 3.69 -27.73 16.66
C PRO A 366 2.36 -27.39 15.99
N TYR A 367 2.41 -26.92 14.74
CA TYR A 367 1.24 -26.44 13.99
C TYR A 367 0.62 -27.50 13.08
N CYS A 368 1.35 -28.57 12.78
CA CYS A 368 0.92 -29.57 11.81
C CYS A 368 1.52 -30.95 12.13
N PRO A 369 0.92 -32.06 11.65
CA PRO A 369 1.35 -33.41 12.01
C PRO A 369 2.68 -33.85 11.35
N LEU A 370 3.38 -32.95 10.66
CA LEU A 370 4.57 -33.25 9.85
C LEU A 370 5.82 -33.39 10.74
N GLU A 371 6.45 -34.57 10.71
CA GLU A 371 7.71 -34.90 11.38
C GLU A 371 8.92 -34.61 10.48
N GLN A 372 10.02 -34.10 11.05
CA GLN A 372 11.23 -33.78 10.30
C GLN A 372 12.50 -33.91 11.15
N ILE A 373 13.67 -33.88 10.51
CA ILE A 373 14.98 -33.97 11.17
C ILE A 373 15.54 -32.55 11.35
N PRO A 374 16.02 -32.16 12.56
CA PRO A 374 16.49 -30.80 12.83
C PRO A 374 17.62 -30.29 11.92
N ARG A 375 18.47 -31.19 11.40
CA ARG A 375 19.59 -30.85 10.49
C ARG A 375 19.11 -30.25 9.16
N ASP A 376 17.92 -30.63 8.69
CA ASP A 376 17.35 -30.14 7.43
C ASP A 376 16.94 -28.66 7.52
N VAL A 377 16.65 -28.17 8.73
CA VAL A 377 16.32 -26.76 8.98
C VAL A 377 17.56 -25.87 8.97
N LEU A 378 18.68 -26.37 9.51
CA LEU A 378 19.96 -25.65 9.50
C LEU A 378 20.57 -25.62 8.08
N HIS A 379 20.43 -26.72 7.33
CA HIS A 379 20.85 -26.79 5.93
C HIS A 379 20.06 -25.83 5.05
N ARG A 380 18.73 -25.67 5.20
CA ARG A 380 17.97 -24.71 4.37
C ARG A 380 18.25 -23.23 4.66
N LEU A 381 18.63 -22.87 5.88
CA LEU A 381 19.03 -21.49 6.20
C LEU A 381 20.43 -21.15 5.66
N LEU A 382 21.32 -22.14 5.56
CA LEU A 382 22.64 -22.00 4.92
C LEU A 382 22.56 -22.15 3.40
N GLU A 383 21.67 -22.99 2.87
CA GLU A 383 21.36 -23.10 1.43
C GLU A 383 20.69 -21.82 0.91
N GLY A 384 19.93 -21.10 1.76
CA GLY A 384 19.44 -19.75 1.46
C GLY A 384 20.54 -18.69 1.30
N PHE A 385 21.80 -19.00 1.65
CA PHE A 385 22.96 -18.11 1.48
C PHE A 385 24.08 -18.70 0.60
N GLN A 386 24.11 -20.01 0.36
CA GLN A 386 25.06 -20.68 -0.53
C GLN A 386 24.31 -21.74 -1.33
N SER A 387 24.19 -21.52 -2.65
CA SER A 387 23.54 -22.34 -3.68
C SER A 387 22.02 -22.15 -3.87
N ASN A 388 21.66 -21.23 -4.79
CA ASN A 388 20.36 -21.26 -5.48
C ASN A 388 20.55 -21.87 -6.88
N ASP A 389 20.68 -23.19 -6.94
CA ASP A 389 20.09 -23.97 -8.03
C ASP A 389 18.82 -24.62 -7.43
N THR A 390 17.70 -24.59 -8.16
CA THR A 390 16.37 -25.16 -7.88
C THR A 390 15.42 -24.45 -6.88
N LYS A 391 14.49 -23.65 -7.44
CA LYS A 391 13.18 -23.32 -6.83
C LYS A 391 12.26 -24.54 -6.88
N LYS A 392 11.75 -25.00 -5.72
CA LYS A 392 10.52 -25.80 -5.63
C LYS A 392 9.84 -25.65 -4.26
N ASN A 393 8.50 -25.63 -4.32
CA ASN A 393 7.50 -25.84 -3.26
C ASN A 393 7.11 -24.64 -2.39
N LEU A 394 6.04 -23.96 -2.81
CA LEU A 394 5.03 -23.42 -1.90
C LEU A 394 3.75 -24.21 -2.17
N GLY A 395 3.30 -24.95 -1.15
CA GLY A 395 2.08 -25.73 -1.16
C GLY A 395 0.89 -24.88 -0.73
N ASP A 396 -0.26 -25.25 -1.29
CA ASP A 396 -1.58 -24.69 -1.07
C ASP A 396 -1.96 -24.64 0.43
N GLY A 397 -2.40 -23.46 0.86
CA GLY A 397 -3.15 -23.26 2.09
C GLY A 397 -4.37 -22.40 1.75
N GLN A 398 -5.56 -22.97 1.93
CA GLN A 398 -6.86 -22.33 1.71
C GLN A 398 -6.93 -20.95 2.39
N ILE A 399 -7.07 -19.88 1.60
CA ILE A 399 -7.47 -18.57 2.09
C ILE A 399 -8.97 -18.44 1.84
N SER A 400 -9.74 -18.55 2.92
CA SER A 400 -11.17 -18.33 2.96
C SER A 400 -11.51 -16.89 2.57
N THR A 401 -12.29 -16.74 1.50
CA THR A 401 -12.90 -15.48 1.07
C THR A 401 -14.01 -15.08 2.04
N ASN A 402 -13.78 -14.03 2.83
CA ASN A 402 -14.84 -13.27 3.50
C ASN A 402 -14.83 -11.84 2.98
N GLN A 403 -15.64 -11.57 1.96
CA GLN A 403 -16.12 -10.23 1.64
C GLN A 403 -17.64 -10.30 1.51
N SER A 404 -18.32 -9.87 2.57
CA SER A 404 -19.74 -9.53 2.52
C SER A 404 -19.95 -8.23 3.27
N ALA A 405 -20.13 -7.14 2.52
CA ALA A 405 -21.14 -6.10 2.73
C ALA A 405 -20.72 -4.84 1.97
N LEU A 406 -21.43 -4.53 0.88
CA LEU A 406 -21.81 -3.18 0.44
C LEU A 406 -22.79 -3.33 -0.74
N THR A 407 -24.05 -2.96 -0.51
CA THR A 407 -25.16 -2.86 -1.48
C THR A 407 -25.11 -1.53 -2.26
N PRO A 408 -25.96 -1.27 -3.29
CA PRO A 408 -26.48 -2.12 -4.36
C PRO A 408 -26.17 -1.56 -5.78
N GLU A 409 -26.16 -2.47 -6.76
CA GLU A 409 -26.37 -2.32 -8.22
C GLU A 409 -26.13 -0.96 -8.92
N THR A 410 -24.96 -0.85 -9.55
CA THR A 410 -24.78 -0.17 -10.85
C THR A 410 -23.88 -1.05 -11.72
N LYS A 411 -24.16 -1.15 -13.04
CA LYS A 411 -23.48 -2.03 -14.02
C LYS A 411 -21.97 -2.16 -13.73
N THR A 412 -21.57 -3.30 -13.17
CA THR A 412 -20.25 -3.49 -12.58
C THR A 412 -19.20 -3.63 -13.67
N SER A 413 -18.32 -2.63 -13.81
CA SER A 413 -17.07 -2.76 -14.56
C SER A 413 -16.27 -3.94 -14.03
N PRO A 414 -15.53 -4.68 -14.89
CA PRO A 414 -14.75 -5.83 -14.46
C PRO A 414 -13.68 -5.42 -13.45
N VAL A 415 -13.56 -6.19 -12.37
CA VAL A 415 -12.54 -6.03 -11.33
C VAL A 415 -11.70 -7.31 -11.33
N ILE A 416 -10.39 -7.17 -11.52
CA ILE A 416 -9.43 -8.27 -11.39
C ILE A 416 -8.44 -7.89 -10.28
N GLY A 417 -8.43 -8.70 -9.22
CA GLY A 417 -7.51 -8.59 -8.08
C GLY A 417 -6.26 -9.43 -8.28
N ILE A 418 -5.68 -9.90 -7.17
CA ILE A 418 -4.46 -10.72 -7.19
C ILE A 418 -4.73 -12.08 -7.85
N GLY A 419 -3.82 -12.51 -8.73
CA GLY A 419 -3.71 -13.89 -9.21
C GLY A 419 -3.71 -14.10 -10.73
N LEU A 420 -3.90 -13.04 -11.50
CA LEU A 420 -3.70 -13.00 -12.96
C LEU A 420 -2.56 -12.05 -13.32
N ASP A 421 -2.27 -11.90 -14.61
CA ASP A 421 -1.11 -11.15 -15.14
C ASP A 421 -1.14 -9.66 -14.78
N SER A 422 -2.32 -9.05 -14.67
CA SER A 422 -2.47 -7.64 -14.27
C SER A 422 -3.67 -7.45 -13.38
N CYS A 423 -3.63 -6.41 -12.54
CA CYS A 423 -4.84 -5.94 -11.87
C CYS A 423 -5.69 -5.12 -12.85
N VAL A 424 -7.01 -5.20 -12.71
CA VAL A 424 -7.98 -4.36 -13.41
C VAL A 424 -8.86 -3.69 -12.38
N LEU A 425 -8.73 -2.37 -12.23
CA LEU A 425 -9.37 -1.60 -11.18
C LEU A 425 -10.25 -0.50 -11.78
N PRO A 426 -11.58 -0.54 -11.61
CA PRO A 426 -12.46 0.55 -12.02
C PRO A 426 -12.09 1.86 -11.35
N LEU A 427 -11.92 2.91 -12.16
CA LEU A 427 -11.63 4.25 -11.66
C LEU A 427 -12.92 4.94 -11.19
N ARG A 428 -12.76 5.92 -10.29
CA ARG A 428 -13.85 6.78 -9.81
C ARG A 428 -14.47 7.63 -10.94
N HIS A 429 -13.78 7.77 -12.08
CA HIS A 429 -14.17 8.62 -13.18
C HIS A 429 -14.54 7.81 -14.44
N GLY A 430 -15.71 8.11 -15.00
CA GLY A 430 -15.99 7.91 -16.43
C GLY A 430 -16.04 6.47 -16.98
N GLY A 431 -16.24 5.44 -16.15
CA GLY A 431 -16.29 4.05 -16.65
C GLY A 431 -14.94 3.52 -17.16
N LEU A 432 -13.85 4.20 -16.81
CA LEU A 432 -12.47 3.80 -17.10
C LEU A 432 -12.00 2.72 -16.12
N VAL A 433 -11.03 1.93 -16.55
CA VAL A 433 -10.35 0.93 -15.72
C VAL A 433 -8.84 1.15 -15.78
N LEU A 434 -8.17 1.01 -14.64
CA LEU A 434 -6.73 0.95 -14.53
C LEU A 434 -6.27 -0.50 -14.75
N VAL A 435 -5.38 -0.71 -15.71
CA VAL A 435 -4.65 -1.96 -15.91
C VAL A 435 -3.21 -1.71 -15.51
N GLN A 436 -2.71 -2.48 -14.56
CA GLN A 436 -1.36 -2.30 -14.05
C GLN A 436 -0.71 -3.64 -13.69
N SER A 437 0.58 -3.76 -14.03
CA SER A 437 1.45 -4.84 -13.58
C SER A 437 2.82 -4.32 -13.18
N THR A 438 3.52 -5.09 -12.36
CA THR A 438 4.91 -4.88 -12.00
C THR A 438 5.67 -6.18 -12.13
N ASP A 439 6.86 -6.11 -12.68
CA ASP A 439 7.70 -7.29 -12.85
C ASP A 439 9.18 -6.95 -12.80
N PHE A 440 10.00 -7.86 -12.27
CA PHE A 440 11.45 -7.68 -12.17
C PHE A 440 12.17 -9.01 -12.06
N PHE A 441 13.41 -9.05 -12.54
CA PHE A 441 14.25 -10.24 -12.46
C PHE A 441 15.74 -9.88 -12.46
N TYR A 442 16.58 -10.90 -12.33
CA TYR A 442 18.04 -10.78 -12.30
C TYR A 442 18.62 -10.87 -13.71
N PRO A 443 19.76 -10.22 -13.99
CA PRO A 443 20.45 -10.35 -15.27
C PRO A 443 20.67 -11.79 -15.68
N LEU A 444 20.24 -12.11 -16.89
CA LEU A 444 20.41 -13.41 -17.53
C LEU A 444 21.13 -13.31 -18.89
N ILE A 445 21.27 -12.09 -19.41
CA ILE A 445 22.00 -11.77 -20.63
C ILE A 445 23.22 -10.93 -20.28
N ASP A 446 24.36 -11.27 -20.86
CA ASP A 446 25.64 -10.57 -20.58
C ASP A 446 25.71 -9.19 -21.25
N ASP A 447 24.98 -8.98 -22.35
CA ASP A 447 24.83 -7.68 -23.01
C ASP A 447 23.87 -6.78 -22.20
N PRO A 448 24.36 -5.67 -21.59
CA PRO A 448 23.54 -4.83 -20.74
C PRO A 448 22.41 -4.11 -21.48
N TYR A 449 22.63 -3.72 -22.74
CA TYR A 449 21.61 -3.03 -23.54
C TYR A 449 20.45 -3.97 -23.87
N VAL A 450 20.77 -5.18 -24.35
CA VAL A 450 19.76 -6.20 -24.64
C VAL A 450 19.04 -6.63 -23.35
N MET A 451 19.75 -6.72 -22.23
CA MET A 451 19.16 -7.00 -20.92
C MET A 451 18.12 -5.93 -20.52
N GLY A 452 18.42 -4.65 -20.75
CA GLY A 452 17.47 -3.54 -20.57
C GLY A 452 16.22 -3.69 -21.44
N LYS A 453 16.40 -4.00 -22.74
CA LYS A 453 15.28 -4.25 -23.67
C LYS A 453 14.39 -5.40 -23.21
N ILE A 454 14.97 -6.52 -22.83
CA ILE A 454 14.23 -7.70 -22.35
C ILE A 454 13.47 -7.37 -21.06
N ALA A 455 14.07 -6.64 -20.13
CA ALA A 455 13.41 -6.25 -18.90
C ALA A 455 12.16 -5.39 -19.15
N CYS A 456 12.26 -4.41 -20.06
CA CYS A 456 11.12 -3.60 -20.48
C CYS A 456 10.05 -4.46 -21.16
N ALA A 457 10.44 -5.31 -22.11
CA ALA A 457 9.51 -6.19 -22.83
C ALA A 457 8.78 -7.17 -21.90
N ASN A 458 9.43 -7.64 -20.83
CA ASN A 458 8.81 -8.47 -19.80
C ASN A 458 7.75 -7.69 -19.01
N VAL A 459 8.08 -6.49 -18.51
CA VAL A 459 7.14 -5.65 -17.74
C VAL A 459 5.89 -5.29 -18.56
N LEU A 460 6.06 -5.09 -19.86
CA LEU A 460 4.95 -4.78 -20.77
C LEU A 460 4.11 -6.01 -21.15
N SER A 461 4.66 -7.23 -20.98
CA SER A 461 4.04 -8.47 -21.44
C SER A 461 2.69 -8.73 -20.77
N ASP A 462 2.60 -8.49 -19.47
CA ASP A 462 1.36 -8.64 -18.68
C ASP A 462 0.23 -7.72 -19.18
N ILE A 463 0.55 -6.48 -19.52
CA ILE A 463 -0.44 -5.52 -20.04
C ILE A 463 -0.96 -5.98 -21.40
N TYR A 464 -0.05 -6.49 -22.26
CA TYR A 464 -0.43 -7.06 -23.54
C TYR A 464 -1.23 -8.36 -23.42
N ALA A 465 -1.03 -9.16 -22.37
CA ALA A 465 -1.84 -10.34 -22.08
C ALA A 465 -3.30 -9.97 -21.76
N MET A 466 -3.55 -8.78 -21.23
CA MET A 466 -4.89 -8.22 -21.05
C MET A 466 -5.48 -7.61 -22.33
N GLY A 467 -4.75 -7.62 -23.46
CA GLY A 467 -5.17 -6.99 -24.71
C GLY A 467 -5.09 -5.46 -24.73
N ALA A 468 -4.56 -4.83 -23.68
CA ALA A 468 -4.33 -3.38 -23.63
C ALA A 468 -3.08 -3.02 -24.43
N ILE A 469 -3.22 -2.15 -25.44
CA ILE A 469 -2.16 -1.87 -26.43
C ILE A 469 -1.42 -0.57 -26.15
N GLU A 470 -2.15 0.43 -25.68
CA GLU A 470 -1.61 1.74 -25.33
C GLU A 470 -1.13 1.69 -23.87
N ILE A 471 0.09 2.14 -23.63
CA ILE A 471 0.72 2.14 -22.31
C ILE A 471 0.93 3.60 -21.90
N ASP A 472 0.15 4.07 -20.94
CA ASP A 472 0.17 5.49 -20.56
C ASP A 472 1.45 5.87 -19.82
N ASN A 473 1.97 4.97 -18.99
CA ASN A 473 3.14 5.25 -18.18
C ASN A 473 3.96 4.00 -17.85
N MET A 474 5.28 4.17 -17.79
CA MET A 474 6.19 3.20 -17.20
C MET A 474 7.01 3.80 -16.06
N LEU A 475 7.24 3.00 -15.02
CA LEU A 475 8.24 3.26 -13.98
C LEU A 475 9.33 2.19 -14.05
N MET A 476 10.58 2.58 -13.85
CA MET A 476 11.70 1.64 -13.85
C MET A 476 12.11 1.27 -12.42
N LEU A 477 12.27 -0.04 -12.16
CA LEU A 477 12.76 -0.57 -10.90
C LEU A 477 14.15 -1.14 -11.13
N LEU A 478 15.15 -0.55 -10.46
CA LEU A 478 16.54 -0.84 -10.71
C LEU A 478 17.30 -1.02 -9.40
N SER A 479 18.26 -1.93 -9.38
CA SER A 479 19.30 -1.93 -8.35
C SER A 479 20.69 -1.91 -8.96
N THR A 480 21.66 -1.39 -8.22
CA THR A 480 23.08 -1.55 -8.57
C THR A 480 23.70 -2.57 -7.64
N SER A 481 24.41 -3.55 -8.20
CA SER A 481 25.13 -4.54 -7.40
C SER A 481 26.23 -3.88 -6.56
N ASN A 482 26.27 -4.18 -5.25
CA ASN A 482 27.35 -3.74 -4.37
C ASN A 482 28.72 -4.41 -4.67
N LYS A 483 28.74 -5.38 -5.59
CA LYS A 483 29.96 -6.04 -6.08
C LYS A 483 30.54 -5.40 -7.34
N MET A 484 29.78 -4.53 -8.02
CA MET A 484 30.30 -3.79 -9.17
C MET A 484 31.17 -2.62 -8.70
N SER A 485 32.32 -2.44 -9.33
CA SER A 485 33.12 -1.23 -9.20
C SER A 485 32.37 -0.02 -9.77
N GLU A 486 32.77 1.18 -9.37
CA GLU A 486 32.16 2.42 -9.90
C GLU A 486 32.28 2.50 -11.43
N LYS A 487 33.42 2.08 -11.99
CA LYS A 487 33.64 2.07 -13.45
C LYS A 487 32.71 1.09 -14.16
N GLU A 488 32.53 -0.12 -13.62
CA GLU A 488 31.60 -1.10 -14.19
C GLU A 488 30.17 -0.58 -14.12
N ARG A 489 29.76 -0.04 -12.97
CA ARG A 489 28.43 0.55 -12.79
C ARG A 489 28.17 1.68 -13.77
N ASP A 490 29.10 2.62 -13.90
CA ASP A 490 28.95 3.80 -14.74
C ASP A 490 29.04 3.46 -16.25
N THR A 491 29.40 2.22 -16.61
CA THR A 491 29.38 1.70 -17.99
C THR A 491 28.15 0.84 -18.26
N ILE A 492 27.83 -0.09 -17.36
CA ILE A 492 26.77 -1.10 -17.53
C ILE A 492 25.39 -0.48 -17.32
N MET A 493 25.22 0.36 -16.29
CA MET A 493 23.90 0.88 -15.94
C MET A 493 23.32 1.81 -17.03
N PRO A 494 24.09 2.73 -17.66
CA PRO A 494 23.57 3.52 -18.78
C PRO A 494 23.06 2.69 -19.94
N LEU A 495 23.75 1.60 -20.30
CA LEU A 495 23.32 0.70 -21.37
C LEU A 495 22.01 -0.02 -21.03
N ILE A 496 21.84 -0.49 -19.78
CA ILE A 496 20.56 -1.07 -19.31
C ILE A 496 19.44 -0.04 -19.42
N LEU A 497 19.69 1.20 -18.98
CA LEU A 497 18.73 2.30 -19.06
C LEU A 497 18.36 2.61 -20.52
N GLU A 498 19.35 2.68 -21.41
CA GLU A 498 19.17 2.95 -22.84
C GLU A 498 18.35 1.86 -23.50
N GLY A 499 18.68 0.58 -23.29
CA GLY A 499 17.91 -0.54 -23.83
C GLY A 499 16.46 -0.57 -23.30
N PHE A 500 16.26 -0.30 -22.02
CA PHE A 500 14.91 -0.22 -21.45
C PHE A 500 14.12 0.93 -22.07
N LYS A 501 14.75 2.10 -22.22
CA LYS A 501 14.16 3.30 -22.82
C LYS A 501 13.77 3.07 -24.27
N ASP A 502 14.65 2.49 -25.08
CA ASP A 502 14.39 2.24 -26.51
C ASP A 502 13.22 1.26 -26.70
N CYS A 503 13.12 0.23 -25.85
CA CYS A 503 12.00 -0.71 -25.86
C CYS A 503 10.68 -0.02 -25.46
N ALA A 504 10.71 0.89 -24.48
CA ALA A 504 9.54 1.70 -24.12
C ALA A 504 9.11 2.63 -25.25
N GLU A 505 10.07 3.24 -25.97
CA GLU A 505 9.80 4.07 -27.15
C GLU A 505 9.18 3.24 -28.30
N GLU A 506 9.69 2.02 -28.55
CA GLU A 506 9.09 1.07 -29.51
C GLU A 506 7.65 0.69 -29.11
N ALA A 507 7.41 0.53 -27.81
CA ALA A 507 6.08 0.28 -27.26
C ALA A 507 5.14 1.49 -27.39
N GLY A 508 5.65 2.68 -27.73
CA GLY A 508 4.88 3.92 -27.84
C GLY A 508 4.65 4.62 -26.49
N THR A 509 5.50 4.35 -25.49
CA THR A 509 5.41 4.91 -24.15
C THR A 509 6.75 5.50 -23.70
N SER A 510 6.80 6.00 -22.47
CA SER A 510 8.02 6.57 -21.90
C SER A 510 8.16 6.21 -20.42
N VAL A 511 9.39 6.11 -19.96
CA VAL A 511 9.72 5.94 -18.55
C VAL A 511 9.69 7.31 -17.87
N GLN A 512 8.69 7.57 -17.02
CA GLN A 512 8.52 8.88 -16.37
C GLN A 512 9.05 8.94 -14.93
N GLY A 513 9.54 7.83 -14.41
CA GLY A 513 10.07 7.76 -13.07
C GLY A 513 10.59 6.37 -12.74
N GLY A 514 11.01 6.20 -11.48
CA GLY A 514 11.55 4.93 -11.03
C GLY A 514 12.30 5.07 -9.73
N GLN A 515 12.85 3.94 -9.27
CA GLN A 515 13.69 3.89 -8.09
C GLN A 515 14.94 3.06 -8.38
N THR A 516 16.09 3.61 -7.99
CA THR A 516 17.38 2.91 -8.03
C THR A 516 17.93 2.77 -6.62
N VAL A 517 18.33 1.56 -6.23
CA VAL A 517 18.90 1.27 -4.90
C VAL A 517 20.17 0.42 -4.98
N ILE A 518 21.03 0.49 -3.98
CA ILE A 518 22.15 -0.45 -3.85
C ILE A 518 21.64 -1.77 -3.27
N ASN A 519 22.01 -2.89 -3.90
CA ASN A 519 21.60 -4.24 -3.48
C ASN A 519 22.76 -5.22 -3.76
N PRO A 520 22.94 -6.30 -2.98
CA PRO A 520 23.90 -7.36 -3.33
C PRO A 520 23.76 -7.95 -4.74
N TRP A 521 22.59 -7.83 -5.36
CA TRP A 521 22.29 -8.33 -6.70
C TRP A 521 21.75 -7.20 -7.57
N LEU A 522 22.12 -7.19 -8.85
CA LEU A 522 21.52 -6.32 -9.88
C LEU A 522 20.10 -6.85 -10.18
N ILE A 523 19.11 -5.97 -10.13
CA ILE A 523 17.71 -6.22 -10.40
C ILE A 523 17.30 -5.22 -11.48
N VAL A 524 16.61 -5.71 -12.51
CA VAL A 524 16.06 -4.88 -13.58
C VAL A 524 14.59 -5.24 -13.76
N GLY A 525 13.74 -4.23 -13.81
CA GLY A 525 12.31 -4.41 -13.96
C GLY A 525 11.58 -3.07 -13.98
N GLY A 526 10.29 -3.11 -13.70
CA GLY A 526 9.47 -1.92 -13.77
C GLY A 526 8.00 -2.15 -13.45
N VAL A 527 7.24 -1.11 -13.72
CA VAL A 527 5.79 -1.05 -13.62
C VAL A 527 5.27 -0.50 -14.94
N ALA A 528 4.25 -1.14 -15.51
CA ALA A 528 3.52 -0.61 -16.65
C ALA A 528 2.08 -0.33 -16.24
N THR A 529 1.55 0.81 -16.71
CA THR A 529 0.21 1.27 -16.38
C THR A 529 -0.50 1.74 -17.64
N SER A 530 -1.76 1.33 -17.80
CA SER A 530 -2.66 1.77 -18.85
C SER A 530 -4.05 2.07 -18.27
N ILE A 531 -4.68 3.14 -18.73
CA ILE A 531 -6.06 3.51 -18.44
C ILE A 531 -6.88 3.16 -19.67
N CYS A 532 -7.72 2.15 -19.53
CA CYS A 532 -8.49 1.61 -20.64
C CYS A 532 -9.99 1.91 -20.45
N ILE A 533 -10.73 1.94 -21.55
CA ILE A 533 -12.16 1.62 -21.50
C ILE A 533 -12.36 0.09 -21.51
N PRO A 534 -13.46 -0.46 -20.96
CA PRO A 534 -13.65 -1.90 -20.86
C PRO A 534 -13.58 -2.68 -22.18
N SER A 535 -13.84 -2.04 -23.33
CA SER A 535 -13.73 -2.66 -24.66
C SER A 535 -12.29 -2.76 -25.19
N GLU A 536 -11.33 -2.10 -24.57
CA GLU A 536 -9.91 -2.16 -24.94
C GLU A 536 -9.18 -3.29 -24.23
N ILE A 537 -9.84 -3.99 -23.30
CA ILE A 537 -9.28 -5.12 -22.56
C ILE A 537 -10.03 -6.41 -22.85
N ILE A 538 -9.33 -7.52 -22.72
CA ILE A 538 -9.86 -8.88 -22.83
C ILE A 538 -9.78 -9.51 -21.46
N ILE A 539 -10.93 -9.81 -20.87
CA ILE A 539 -11.00 -10.45 -19.55
C ILE A 539 -10.65 -11.93 -19.73
N PRO A 540 -9.64 -12.46 -19.00
CA PRO A 540 -9.11 -13.80 -19.23
C PRO A 540 -9.94 -14.92 -18.58
N GLU A 541 -11.27 -14.92 -18.77
CA GLU A 541 -12.20 -15.80 -18.06
C GLU A 541 -13.23 -16.52 -18.97
N HIS A 542 -13.14 -16.35 -20.30
CA HIS A 542 -14.22 -16.72 -21.23
C HIS A 542 -13.92 -17.90 -22.15
N ALA A 543 -12.89 -18.71 -21.88
CA ALA A 543 -12.58 -19.91 -22.68
C ALA A 543 -13.79 -20.87 -22.78
N VAL A 544 -14.02 -21.43 -23.96
CA VAL A 544 -15.10 -22.38 -24.23
C VAL A 544 -14.56 -23.69 -24.82
N VAL A 545 -15.34 -24.77 -24.67
CA VAL A 545 -15.01 -26.06 -25.28
C VAL A 545 -14.94 -25.92 -26.80
N GLY A 546 -13.86 -26.43 -27.39
CA GLY A 546 -13.59 -26.33 -28.83
C GLY A 546 -12.68 -25.17 -29.22
N ASP A 547 -12.37 -24.25 -28.30
CA ASP A 547 -11.30 -23.29 -28.50
C ASP A 547 -9.95 -24.00 -28.67
N VAL A 548 -8.98 -23.28 -29.23
CA VAL A 548 -7.60 -23.73 -29.37
C VAL A 548 -6.64 -22.82 -28.63
N LEU A 549 -5.52 -23.40 -28.21
CA LEU A 549 -4.43 -22.72 -27.52
C LEU A 549 -3.37 -22.31 -28.55
N VAL A 550 -3.07 -21.02 -28.63
CA VAL A 550 -2.04 -20.46 -29.52
C VAL A 550 -0.91 -19.87 -28.69
N LEU A 551 0.33 -20.24 -28.99
CA LEU A 551 1.53 -19.69 -28.36
C LEU A 551 2.28 -18.80 -29.35
N THR A 552 2.63 -17.57 -28.96
CA THR A 552 3.23 -16.58 -29.88
C THR A 552 4.76 -16.54 -29.89
N LYS A 553 5.44 -17.10 -28.89
CA LYS A 553 6.92 -17.24 -28.83
C LYS A 553 7.32 -18.69 -28.58
N PRO A 554 8.50 -19.13 -29.05
CA PRO A 554 9.03 -20.45 -28.73
C PRO A 554 9.47 -20.53 -27.26
N LEU A 555 9.47 -21.74 -26.72
CA LEU A 555 9.94 -22.08 -25.38
C LEU A 555 11.44 -22.42 -25.36
N GLY A 556 12.01 -22.49 -24.17
CA GLY A 556 13.37 -22.95 -23.90
C GLY A 556 14.38 -21.81 -23.73
N THR A 557 13.95 -20.60 -23.39
CA THR A 557 14.87 -19.46 -23.23
C THR A 557 15.86 -19.70 -22.09
N GLN A 558 15.41 -20.26 -20.95
CA GLN A 558 16.27 -20.62 -19.83
C GLN A 558 17.36 -21.63 -20.22
N VAL A 559 17.00 -22.63 -21.03
CA VAL A 559 17.96 -23.65 -21.49
C VAL A 559 19.00 -23.02 -22.42
N ALA A 560 18.58 -22.13 -23.31
CA ALA A 560 19.48 -21.43 -24.23
C ALA A 560 20.49 -20.54 -23.49
N VAL A 561 20.02 -19.77 -22.52
CA VAL A 561 20.86 -18.89 -21.68
C VAL A 561 21.86 -19.71 -20.86
N ASN A 562 21.40 -20.76 -20.19
CA ASN A 562 22.28 -21.60 -19.37
C ASN A 562 23.29 -22.35 -20.23
N ALA A 563 22.87 -22.90 -21.38
CA ALA A 563 23.77 -23.57 -22.29
C ALA A 563 24.88 -22.64 -22.80
N HIS A 564 24.55 -21.37 -23.06
CA HIS A 564 25.54 -20.35 -23.44
C HIS A 564 26.56 -20.10 -22.33
N GLN A 565 26.09 -19.87 -21.10
CA GLN A 565 26.97 -19.69 -19.93
C GLN A 565 27.85 -20.92 -19.67
N TRP A 566 27.35 -22.12 -19.98
CA TRP A 566 28.11 -23.35 -19.76
C TRP A 566 29.30 -23.48 -20.69
N ILE A 567 29.37 -22.78 -21.84
CA ILE A 567 30.53 -22.80 -22.74
C ILE A 567 31.82 -22.42 -21.98
N GLU A 568 31.72 -21.46 -21.06
CA GLU A 568 32.86 -20.99 -20.25
C GLU A 568 33.13 -21.84 -18.99
N ASN A 569 32.28 -22.83 -18.71
CA ASN A 569 32.41 -23.73 -17.58
C ASN A 569 32.70 -25.16 -18.05
N PRO A 570 33.97 -25.62 -18.03
CA PRO A 570 34.36 -26.92 -18.58
C PRO A 570 33.55 -28.09 -18.03
N ASP A 571 33.25 -28.10 -16.73
CA ASP A 571 32.51 -29.19 -16.08
C ASP A 571 31.06 -29.27 -16.54
N ARG A 572 30.42 -28.12 -16.78
CA ARG A 572 29.05 -28.06 -17.29
C ARG A 572 29.00 -28.27 -18.81
N TRP A 573 29.92 -27.69 -19.58
CA TRP A 573 30.03 -27.89 -21.03
C TRP A 573 30.21 -29.37 -21.39
N ASN A 574 31.02 -30.09 -20.62
CA ASN A 574 31.27 -31.51 -20.82
C ASN A 574 30.01 -32.38 -20.82
N ARG A 575 28.92 -31.92 -20.19
CA ARG A 575 27.63 -32.63 -20.13
C ARG A 575 26.86 -32.57 -21.45
N ILE A 576 27.06 -31.53 -22.26
CA ILE A 576 26.25 -31.26 -23.46
C ILE A 576 27.06 -31.24 -24.75
N LYS A 577 28.39 -31.11 -24.68
CA LYS A 577 29.28 -31.06 -25.85
C LYS A 577 29.23 -32.27 -26.79
N SER A 578 28.70 -33.41 -26.32
CA SER A 578 28.53 -34.62 -27.13
C SER A 578 27.27 -34.60 -27.99
N VAL A 579 26.31 -33.72 -27.68
CA VAL A 579 24.99 -33.66 -28.33
C VAL A 579 24.74 -32.37 -29.10
N VAL A 580 25.49 -31.30 -28.81
CA VAL A 580 25.41 -30.00 -29.48
C VAL A 580 26.79 -29.39 -29.67
N THR A 581 26.93 -28.60 -30.73
CA THR A 581 28.14 -27.79 -30.98
C THR A 581 28.05 -26.41 -30.33
N GLU A 582 29.18 -25.73 -30.16
CA GLU A 582 29.20 -24.36 -29.64
C GLU A 582 28.44 -23.38 -30.55
N ASP A 583 28.54 -23.55 -31.88
CA ASP A 583 27.80 -22.74 -32.85
C ASP A 583 26.28 -22.89 -32.66
N GLU A 584 25.80 -24.14 -32.53
CA GLU A 584 24.37 -24.40 -32.28
C GLU A 584 23.87 -23.76 -30.97
N VAL A 585 24.69 -23.75 -29.92
CA VAL A 585 24.36 -23.09 -28.65
C VAL A 585 24.32 -21.57 -28.80
N ARG A 586 25.29 -20.97 -29.50
CA ARG A 586 25.31 -19.52 -29.77
C ARG A 586 24.11 -19.09 -30.62
N LYS A 587 23.71 -19.88 -31.62
CA LYS A 587 22.49 -19.67 -32.42
C LYS A 587 21.22 -19.76 -31.57
N GLY A 588 21.14 -20.76 -30.69
CA GLY A 588 20.05 -20.89 -29.72
C GLY A 588 19.95 -19.70 -28.78
N TYR A 589 21.08 -19.21 -28.27
CA TYR A 589 21.16 -18.03 -27.40
C TYR A 589 20.71 -16.75 -28.11
N LYS A 590 21.18 -16.50 -29.34
CA LYS A 590 20.72 -15.38 -30.18
C LYS A 590 19.21 -15.44 -30.44
N ARG A 591 18.69 -16.62 -30.77
CA ARG A 591 17.25 -16.82 -30.95
C ARG A 591 16.47 -16.54 -29.67
N ALA A 592 16.99 -16.93 -28.51
CA ALA A 592 16.38 -16.62 -27.22
C ALA A 592 16.39 -15.11 -26.94
N MET A 593 17.53 -14.43 -27.09
CA MET A 593 17.62 -12.96 -26.91
C MET A 593 16.64 -12.21 -27.80
N SER A 594 16.61 -12.53 -29.10
CA SER A 594 15.66 -11.98 -30.07
C SER A 594 14.21 -12.18 -29.64
N SER A 595 13.86 -13.40 -29.21
CA SER A 595 12.52 -13.74 -28.75
C SER A 595 12.14 -12.97 -27.48
N MET A 596 13.05 -12.90 -26.50
CA MET A 596 12.81 -12.23 -25.22
C MET A 596 12.74 -10.70 -25.36
N ALA A 597 13.47 -10.10 -26.29
CA ALA A 597 13.45 -8.66 -26.52
C ALA A 597 12.19 -8.20 -27.30
N ARG A 598 11.54 -9.10 -28.05
CA ARG A 598 10.36 -8.78 -28.86
C ARG A 598 9.13 -8.48 -28.00
N LEU A 599 8.47 -7.36 -28.22
CA LEU A 599 7.21 -7.01 -27.56
C LEU A 599 6.07 -7.98 -27.92
N ASN A 600 5.15 -8.22 -26.98
CA ASN A 600 3.90 -8.97 -27.24
C ASN A 600 2.78 -8.07 -27.82
N LYS A 601 3.10 -6.82 -28.21
CA LYS A 601 2.17 -5.78 -28.67
C LYS A 601 1.29 -6.21 -29.84
N THR A 602 1.87 -6.79 -30.90
CA THR A 602 1.10 -7.23 -32.08
C THR A 602 0.15 -8.37 -31.72
N GLY A 603 0.63 -9.33 -30.91
CA GLY A 603 -0.18 -10.43 -30.40
C GLY A 603 -1.39 -9.90 -29.63
N GLY A 604 -1.16 -9.01 -28.67
CA GLY A 604 -2.21 -8.35 -27.90
C GLY A 604 -3.24 -7.64 -28.78
N LYS A 605 -2.77 -6.90 -29.80
CA LYS A 605 -3.65 -6.16 -30.72
C LYS A 605 -4.53 -7.10 -31.54
N LEU A 606 -3.96 -8.19 -32.04
CA LEU A 606 -4.67 -9.16 -32.86
C LEU A 606 -5.68 -9.99 -32.06
N MET A 607 -5.53 -10.10 -30.74
CA MET A 607 -6.51 -10.79 -29.90
C MET A 607 -7.92 -10.18 -30.03
N HIS A 608 -8.01 -8.86 -30.10
CA HIS A 608 -9.27 -8.15 -30.33
C HIS A 608 -9.87 -8.47 -31.70
N LYS A 609 -9.04 -8.44 -32.76
CA LYS A 609 -9.47 -8.71 -34.14
C LYS A 609 -10.04 -10.12 -34.31
N TYR A 610 -9.42 -11.10 -33.64
CA TYR A 610 -9.75 -12.52 -33.78
C TYR A 610 -10.60 -13.07 -32.63
N ASN A 611 -11.13 -12.17 -31.78
CA ASN A 611 -12.06 -12.48 -30.70
C ASN A 611 -11.51 -13.54 -29.72
N ALA A 612 -10.31 -13.29 -29.19
CA ALA A 612 -9.73 -14.13 -28.15
C ALA A 612 -10.62 -14.17 -26.90
N HIS A 613 -10.73 -15.34 -26.30
CA HIS A 613 -11.59 -15.60 -25.15
C HIS A 613 -10.84 -15.51 -23.82
N ALA A 614 -9.55 -15.80 -23.82
CA ALA A 614 -8.67 -15.64 -22.67
C ALA A 614 -7.22 -15.56 -23.14
N CYS A 615 -6.35 -15.00 -22.30
CA CYS A 615 -4.92 -14.95 -22.56
C CYS A 615 -4.16 -14.88 -21.24
N THR A 616 -2.93 -15.38 -21.26
CA THR A 616 -1.87 -15.13 -20.28
C THR A 616 -0.55 -15.06 -21.04
N ASP A 617 0.51 -14.52 -20.46
CA ASP A 617 1.84 -14.69 -21.01
C ASP A 617 2.57 -15.86 -20.32
N VAL A 618 3.67 -16.34 -20.92
CA VAL A 618 4.44 -17.47 -20.41
C VAL A 618 5.77 -16.98 -19.86
N THR A 619 5.94 -16.94 -18.55
CA THR A 619 7.15 -16.46 -17.88
C THR A 619 7.69 -17.49 -16.87
N GLY A 620 7.85 -17.12 -15.59
CA GLY A 620 8.65 -17.84 -14.61
C GLY A 620 8.12 -19.21 -14.19
N PHE A 621 6.84 -19.51 -14.41
CA PHE A 621 6.25 -20.82 -14.08
C PHE A 621 6.29 -21.84 -15.24
N GLY A 622 6.74 -21.41 -16.41
CA GLY A 622 6.73 -22.21 -17.63
C GLY A 622 5.34 -22.41 -18.22
N LEU A 623 5.28 -22.92 -19.45
CA LEU A 623 4.03 -23.05 -20.21
C LEU A 623 2.91 -23.75 -19.43
N LEU A 624 3.19 -24.87 -18.79
CA LEU A 624 2.18 -25.62 -18.06
C LEU A 624 1.72 -24.86 -16.81
N GLY A 625 2.63 -24.21 -16.09
CA GLY A 625 2.27 -23.43 -14.89
C GLY A 625 1.36 -22.25 -15.21
N HIS A 626 1.65 -21.50 -16.27
CA HIS A 626 0.78 -20.39 -16.72
C HIS A 626 -0.55 -20.91 -17.30
N ALA A 627 -0.55 -22.03 -18.02
CA ALA A 627 -1.79 -22.67 -18.47
C ALA A 627 -2.66 -23.15 -17.30
N GLU A 628 -2.04 -23.76 -16.27
CA GLU A 628 -2.70 -24.17 -15.02
C GLU A 628 -3.25 -22.97 -14.23
N ASN A 629 -2.58 -21.81 -14.28
CA ASN A 629 -3.10 -20.60 -13.66
C ASN A 629 -4.31 -20.06 -14.44
N LEU A 630 -4.16 -19.85 -15.75
CA LEU A 630 -5.20 -19.28 -16.60
C LEU A 630 -6.49 -20.12 -16.56
N VAL A 631 -6.38 -21.44 -16.62
CA VAL A 631 -7.56 -22.32 -16.66
C VAL A 631 -8.39 -22.26 -15.35
N LYS A 632 -7.76 -21.98 -14.20
CA LYS A 632 -8.45 -21.88 -12.90
C LYS A 632 -9.44 -20.71 -12.84
N TYR A 633 -9.17 -19.65 -13.59
CA TYR A 633 -10.00 -18.44 -13.64
C TYR A 633 -11.11 -18.51 -14.69
N GLN A 634 -11.19 -19.58 -15.50
CA GLN A 634 -12.24 -19.71 -16.51
C GLN A 634 -13.61 -19.90 -15.85
N LYS A 635 -14.62 -19.16 -16.31
CA LYS A 635 -16.00 -19.32 -15.81
C LYS A 635 -16.59 -20.66 -16.21
N ASN A 636 -16.30 -21.12 -17.42
CA ASN A 636 -16.77 -22.40 -17.93
C ASN A 636 -15.98 -23.58 -17.34
N GLU A 637 -16.62 -24.76 -17.30
CA GLU A 637 -15.98 -26.03 -16.94
C GLU A 637 -15.16 -26.56 -18.11
N VAL A 638 -13.97 -25.98 -18.28
CA VAL A 638 -13.03 -26.31 -19.35
C VAL A 638 -11.68 -26.76 -18.81
N SER A 639 -10.95 -27.55 -19.60
CA SER A 639 -9.58 -27.96 -19.34
C SER A 639 -8.71 -27.71 -20.57
N PHE A 640 -7.44 -27.39 -20.36
CA PHE A 640 -6.47 -27.10 -21.42
C PHE A 640 -5.60 -28.33 -21.70
N VAL A 641 -5.55 -28.78 -22.96
CA VAL A 641 -4.75 -29.93 -23.37
C VAL A 641 -3.73 -29.52 -24.43
N ILE A 642 -2.46 -29.50 -24.02
CA ILE A 642 -1.34 -29.09 -24.86
C ILE A 642 -0.77 -30.34 -25.56
N HIS A 643 -0.71 -30.26 -26.88
CA HIS A 643 -0.29 -31.33 -27.79
C HIS A 643 1.10 -31.09 -28.39
N ASN A 644 1.45 -29.82 -28.64
CA ASN A 644 2.66 -29.44 -29.35
C ASN A 644 3.48 -28.45 -28.51
N LEU A 645 4.81 -28.53 -28.60
CA LEU A 645 5.72 -27.61 -27.93
C LEU A 645 6.67 -27.00 -28.96
N PRO A 646 6.47 -25.72 -29.36
CA PRO A 646 7.46 -24.99 -30.15
C PRO A 646 8.64 -24.64 -29.26
N ILE A 647 9.79 -25.25 -29.51
CA ILE A 647 10.99 -25.12 -28.69
C ILE A 647 12.13 -24.62 -29.57
N ILE A 648 12.92 -23.67 -29.06
CA ILE A 648 14.14 -23.21 -29.73
C ILE A 648 15.00 -24.43 -30.10
N ALA A 649 15.44 -24.50 -31.35
CA ALA A 649 16.15 -25.65 -31.89
C ALA A 649 17.29 -26.09 -30.97
N LYS A 650 17.48 -27.42 -30.85
CA LYS A 650 18.47 -28.06 -29.97
C LYS A 650 18.23 -27.94 -28.46
N MET A 651 17.36 -27.04 -27.96
CA MET A 651 17.11 -26.93 -26.51
C MET A 651 16.43 -28.18 -25.92
N ALA A 652 15.57 -28.84 -26.71
CA ALA A 652 14.99 -30.13 -26.33
C ALA A 652 16.06 -31.23 -26.23
N THR A 653 17.07 -31.22 -27.11
CA THR A 653 18.20 -32.16 -27.10
C THR A 653 19.10 -31.93 -25.89
N ILE A 654 19.44 -30.68 -25.60
CA ILE A 654 20.21 -30.29 -24.41
C ILE A 654 19.49 -30.73 -23.13
N THR A 655 18.19 -30.44 -23.04
CA THR A 655 17.35 -30.85 -21.92
C THR A 655 17.41 -32.37 -21.67
N LYS A 656 17.30 -33.17 -22.74
CA LYS A 656 17.41 -34.64 -22.64
C LYS A 656 18.79 -35.10 -22.18
N ALA A 657 19.85 -34.47 -22.68
CA ALA A 657 21.24 -34.78 -22.27
C ALA A 657 21.51 -34.44 -20.79
N CYS A 658 20.78 -33.47 -20.24
CA CYS A 658 20.86 -33.08 -18.83
C CYS A 658 19.82 -33.76 -17.93
N ASN A 659 19.25 -34.91 -18.34
CA ASN A 659 18.23 -35.64 -17.58
C ASN A 659 17.03 -34.75 -17.16
N ASP A 660 16.62 -33.86 -18.06
CA ASP A 660 15.51 -32.93 -17.87
C ASP A 660 15.63 -32.01 -16.64
N MET A 661 16.85 -31.60 -16.33
CA MET A 661 17.17 -30.67 -15.25
C MET A 661 16.29 -29.41 -15.22
N PHE A 662 15.87 -28.93 -16.41
CA PHE A 662 15.08 -27.71 -16.58
C PHE A 662 13.58 -27.96 -16.62
N SER A 663 13.15 -29.22 -16.68
CA SER A 663 11.75 -29.61 -16.86
C SER A 663 11.06 -28.97 -18.08
N LEU A 664 11.81 -28.75 -19.17
CA LEU A 664 11.30 -28.08 -20.37
C LEU A 664 10.24 -28.94 -21.08
N LEU A 665 10.47 -30.26 -21.17
CA LEU A 665 9.52 -31.16 -21.83
C LEU A 665 8.26 -31.41 -20.99
N GLN A 666 8.31 -31.18 -19.67
CA GLN A 666 7.13 -31.13 -18.81
C GLN A 666 6.44 -29.76 -18.80
N GLY A 667 6.93 -28.78 -19.58
CA GLY A 667 6.40 -27.42 -19.62
C GLY A 667 6.58 -26.62 -18.34
N LYS A 668 7.52 -27.00 -17.47
CA LYS A 668 7.80 -26.33 -16.19
C LYS A 668 9.12 -25.57 -16.17
N SER A 669 9.85 -25.55 -17.28
CA SER A 669 11.01 -24.67 -17.45
C SER A 669 10.57 -23.24 -17.37
N ALA A 670 11.27 -22.43 -16.58
CA ALA A 670 11.07 -20.99 -16.58
C ALA A 670 11.32 -20.43 -17.99
N GLU A 671 10.52 -19.44 -18.35
CA GLU A 671 10.74 -18.56 -19.49
C GLU A 671 10.91 -17.13 -18.95
N THR A 672 11.49 -16.23 -19.74
CA THR A 672 11.60 -14.81 -19.41
C THR A 672 11.15 -14.02 -20.62
N SER A 673 10.25 -13.05 -20.44
CA SER A 673 9.56 -12.36 -21.53
C SER A 673 9.10 -13.33 -22.63
N GLY A 674 8.39 -14.39 -22.24
CA GLY A 674 7.86 -15.36 -23.19
C GLY A 674 6.67 -14.82 -23.98
N GLY A 675 6.00 -15.72 -24.70
CA GLY A 675 4.92 -15.36 -25.59
C GLY A 675 3.58 -15.35 -24.89
N LEU A 676 2.59 -14.78 -25.56
CA LEU A 676 1.19 -14.93 -25.18
C LEU A 676 0.73 -16.36 -25.44
N LEU A 677 0.05 -16.94 -24.45
CA LEU A 677 -0.77 -18.14 -24.56
C LEU A 677 -2.23 -17.69 -24.72
N VAL A 678 -2.67 -17.60 -25.97
CA VAL A 678 -3.99 -17.07 -26.34
C VAL A 678 -4.99 -18.22 -26.54
N VAL A 679 -6.16 -18.09 -25.96
CA VAL A 679 -7.31 -18.98 -26.19
C VAL A 679 -8.20 -18.35 -27.25
N LEU A 680 -8.31 -19.01 -28.41
CA LEU A 680 -9.01 -18.50 -29.59
C LEU A 680 -10.07 -19.47 -30.10
N PRO A 681 -11.14 -18.98 -30.73
CA PRO A 681 -12.03 -19.81 -31.53
C PRO A 681 -11.23 -20.57 -32.59
N HIS A 682 -11.51 -21.87 -32.73
CA HIS A 682 -10.80 -22.75 -33.67
C HIS A 682 -10.70 -22.18 -35.09
N GLU A 683 -11.79 -21.58 -35.56
CA GLU A 683 -11.94 -21.01 -36.90
C GLU A 683 -11.01 -19.82 -37.16
N GLN A 684 -10.67 -19.07 -36.10
CA GLN A 684 -9.90 -17.83 -36.16
C GLN A 684 -8.40 -18.04 -35.96
N ALA A 685 -8.01 -19.12 -35.27
CA ALA A 685 -6.63 -19.33 -34.84
C ALA A 685 -5.61 -19.41 -35.99
N ALA A 686 -5.96 -20.05 -37.10
CA ALA A 686 -5.07 -20.13 -38.27
C ALA A 686 -4.83 -18.74 -38.91
N ALA A 687 -5.87 -17.90 -38.97
CA ALA A 687 -5.77 -16.55 -39.48
C ALA A 687 -4.96 -15.65 -38.54
N PHE A 688 -5.16 -15.77 -37.22
CA PHE A 688 -4.36 -15.10 -36.20
C PHE A 688 -2.86 -15.42 -36.35
N CYS A 689 -2.50 -16.70 -36.46
CA CYS A 689 -1.09 -17.11 -36.64
C CYS A 689 -0.47 -16.54 -37.93
N LYS A 690 -1.24 -16.54 -39.02
CA LYS A 690 -0.79 -16.00 -40.31
C LYS A 690 -0.58 -14.48 -40.27
N ASP A 691 -1.45 -13.75 -39.58
CA ASP A 691 -1.35 -12.31 -39.44
C ASP A 691 -0.16 -11.90 -38.55
N ILE A 692 0.14 -12.65 -37.48
CA ILE A 692 1.38 -12.45 -36.71
C ILE A 692 2.61 -12.67 -37.61
N GLU A 693 2.65 -13.77 -38.36
CA GLU A 693 3.78 -14.06 -39.26
C GLU A 693 3.93 -12.99 -40.35
N ALA A 694 2.83 -12.44 -40.86
CA ALA A 694 2.87 -11.39 -41.87
C ALA A 694 3.36 -10.03 -41.31
N GLN A 695 3.01 -9.68 -40.06
CA GLN A 695 3.37 -8.38 -39.47
C GLN A 695 4.76 -8.39 -38.82
N GLU A 696 5.15 -9.49 -38.18
CA GLU A 696 6.41 -9.57 -37.44
C GLU A 696 7.47 -10.45 -38.12
N GLY A 697 7.08 -11.22 -39.12
CA GLY A 697 7.96 -12.22 -39.73
C GLY A 697 8.28 -13.40 -38.80
N TYR A 698 7.54 -13.58 -37.72
CA TYR A 698 7.73 -14.67 -36.76
C TYR A 698 6.44 -15.47 -36.62
N ARG A 699 6.55 -16.80 -36.52
CA ARG A 699 5.38 -17.68 -36.42
C ARG A 699 4.81 -17.70 -35.01
N ALA A 700 3.49 -17.88 -34.93
CA ALA A 700 2.79 -18.38 -33.76
C ALA A 700 2.31 -19.82 -34.03
N TRP A 701 2.04 -20.60 -32.99
CA TRP A 701 1.72 -22.01 -33.10
C TRP A 701 0.43 -22.36 -32.38
N ILE A 702 -0.45 -23.11 -33.05
CA ILE A 702 -1.54 -23.80 -32.38
C ILE A 702 -0.93 -24.99 -31.64
N ILE A 703 -0.95 -24.94 -30.31
CA ILE A 703 -0.26 -25.90 -29.45
C ILE A 703 -1.21 -26.87 -28.76
N GLY A 704 -2.50 -26.59 -28.72
CA GLY A 704 -3.45 -27.42 -27.99
C GLY A 704 -4.90 -27.02 -28.20
N VAL A 705 -5.78 -27.65 -27.41
CA VAL A 705 -7.23 -27.46 -27.47
C VAL A 705 -7.81 -27.26 -26.07
N VAL A 706 -8.99 -26.66 -26.03
CA VAL A 706 -9.81 -26.52 -24.84
C VAL A 706 -10.91 -27.57 -24.89
N GLU A 707 -10.91 -28.46 -23.89
CA GLU A 707 -11.88 -29.54 -23.75
C GLU A 707 -12.81 -29.26 -22.56
N LYS A 708 -13.90 -30.02 -22.44
CA LYS A 708 -14.71 -30.01 -21.22
C LYS A 708 -13.90 -30.61 -20.07
N GLY A 709 -13.86 -29.96 -18.91
CA GLY A 709 -13.13 -30.49 -17.76
C GLY A 709 -13.15 -29.60 -16.52
N ASP A 710 -12.41 -30.00 -15.50
CA ASP A 710 -12.52 -29.45 -14.14
C ASP A 710 -11.50 -28.32 -13.89
N ARG A 711 -11.32 -27.41 -14.85
CA ARG A 711 -10.38 -26.28 -14.75
C ARG A 711 -8.94 -26.71 -14.48
N THR A 712 -8.46 -27.66 -15.28
CA THR A 712 -7.10 -28.21 -15.22
C THR A 712 -6.38 -28.05 -16.55
N ALA A 713 -5.05 -27.93 -16.51
CA ALA A 713 -4.22 -27.93 -17.70
C ALA A 713 -3.28 -29.14 -17.68
N LYS A 714 -3.03 -29.74 -18.85
CA LYS A 714 -2.08 -30.85 -18.99
C LYS A 714 -1.37 -30.80 -20.33
N ILE A 715 -0.14 -31.32 -20.35
CA ILE A 715 0.57 -31.67 -21.57
C ILE A 715 0.37 -33.19 -21.80
N VAL A 716 0.10 -33.60 -23.03
CA VAL A 716 -0.04 -35.03 -23.37
C VAL A 716 1.27 -35.79 -23.12
N ASP A 717 1.20 -37.09 -22.82
CA ASP A 717 2.37 -37.90 -22.43
C ASP A 717 3.54 -37.85 -23.44
N LYS A 718 3.23 -37.67 -24.72
CA LYS A 718 4.20 -37.58 -25.82
C LYS A 718 3.89 -36.33 -26.66
N PRO A 719 4.26 -35.13 -26.19
CA PRO A 719 3.98 -33.92 -26.93
C PRO A 719 4.85 -33.87 -28.19
N ARG A 720 4.29 -33.36 -29.28
CA ARG A 720 5.05 -33.15 -30.52
C ARG A 720 5.96 -31.94 -30.34
N ILE A 721 7.27 -32.17 -30.41
CA ILE A 721 8.24 -31.07 -30.40
C ILE A 721 8.32 -30.44 -31.79
N ILE A 722 8.12 -29.14 -31.87
CA ILE A 722 8.32 -28.34 -33.08
C ILE A 722 9.63 -27.59 -32.87
N GLU A 723 10.68 -27.98 -33.57
CA GLU A 723 11.96 -27.26 -33.49
C GLU A 723 11.86 -25.91 -34.21
N VAL A 724 12.25 -24.85 -33.51
CA VAL A 724 12.20 -23.47 -33.99
C VAL A 724 13.63 -22.98 -34.21
N PRO A 725 14.13 -22.93 -35.45
CA PRO A 725 15.50 -22.50 -35.73
C PRO A 725 15.68 -21.00 -35.47
N GLU A 726 16.94 -20.57 -35.45
CA GLU A 726 17.28 -19.15 -35.61
C GLU A 726 16.80 -18.67 -36.98
N LYS A 727 16.34 -17.42 -37.04
CA LYS A 727 15.97 -16.77 -38.30
C LYS A 727 17.25 -16.13 -38.85
N ASP A 728 17.68 -16.50 -40.05
CA ASP A 728 18.84 -15.87 -40.70
C ASP A 728 18.53 -14.39 -40.93
N THR A 729 19.00 -13.52 -40.04
CA THR A 729 19.02 -12.07 -40.25
C THR A 729 20.37 -11.71 -40.85
N GLU A 730 20.49 -11.84 -42.17
CA GLU A 730 21.64 -11.25 -42.87
C GLU A 730 21.60 -9.71 -42.64
N GLY A 731 22.50 -9.21 -41.79
CA GLY A 731 22.79 -7.78 -41.67
C GLY A 731 22.06 -7.00 -40.58
N GLU A 732 21.14 -7.60 -39.80
CA GLU A 732 20.66 -6.97 -38.56
C GLU A 732 21.63 -7.35 -37.43
N LEU A 733 22.71 -6.58 -37.34
CA LEU A 733 23.49 -6.45 -36.11
C LEU A 733 22.58 -5.70 -35.12
N TRP A 734 22.29 -6.35 -34.00
CA TRP A 734 21.87 -5.64 -32.78
C TRP A 734 22.82 -4.47 -32.53
#